data_AF-A0A947Z9C2-F1
#
_entry.id   AF-A0A947Z9C2-F1
#
_cell.length_a   1.000
_cell.length_b   1.000
_cell.length_c   1.000
_cell.angle_alpha   90.00
_cell.angle_beta   90.00
_cell.angle_gamma   90.00
#
_symmetry.space_group_name_H-M   'P 1'
#
loop_
_entity.id
_entity.type
_entity.pdbx_description
1 polymer ?
#
loop_
_entity_poly.entity_id
_entity_poly.type
_entity_poly.pdbx_seq_one_letter_code
_entity_poly.pdbx_strand_id
1 'polypeptide(L)'
;MKSLLLVFILTLSFAAFAEDDPPMSREDTHLDPNSVKSTAKYDEPGVDREDYLQQYEDEGQGQSIDPTIEKLDIKPVEPKRPIAANKLQKLKQISQLVSVNKSGVSPQVLKRPQGSGSIKGMGLTFKTNLQTGNASLSIPITTPPARAGLGPSLGLSYSSAGSQGVAGIGWSFGVAYIARQTDQGLPIYDNTVDRFIYGGGHELVRIDPSAEGEGALPSWFDVQHDFYYRAKLEGIFMRVFFKNAVGGGHPYWIAQDQSGTLYYFGADSGGVPDESALTCDENGERVFRWNLIEVKDTHGNKVQYVYEKNMGKSYLSEVRYNVKNSGNSEQYQHRIAINYDATREDVNTTYQTGYPISTAWRLSDIQVETDYTGSGGYQKVRHYEFDYVAGSFHTLLNKVKMFGKGSDHLPPVQFDYTEVVGTHNVLGMGDLYGEIIEMPNSPYHSIGDGRRDLLDVNGDGLPDIYETDPTTSGPIQQYLLNDGPGDGIRESSRTGMGDEQTFMLYNTNVRMMDIDGDGVTDLIHMPSVGEFKVYKTNCDSGTCVWEHYLTRTTNPHIDLTNDAENIKLVDINGDHLIDVVKTTGTQMQHWLNLGRYKDPNDPSKMAIGVFGHIDASGNISEEPITTCVLHKGIPIQFSDNRVKFADVNGDGLQDIVFVDYGTFVYWPNKGHGNWGTGDYCAAGTYGANRYIAMGSAPYFSSMDPSKIYLGDINGDGLADMFQVRANQVDVWLNKIDYFEDRAIISAPWGHQFTDRVRIADMNGSGSQDILWGDGGEYKYMDLTGGIKPRLINVVHNGLGGLTRINYAPSTEQYVAAKSDDPWSTTCPFPQQVVTEVVTRNQLHEPGWPETVLTKRYKYRNCYYDGKEHEFRGFGQTEEESVGDHQVPPNSVDYLTNGETLSKFATHYYYQGKGDVDVPGELDVDDEAFAGMEYMTENWVYDTGSARRFISKSFTSYGIRWLFDDNALAMDSEDLLHDAFHREVRFVYPRESHSFAYNTGYGSGTYSPSIPKFITEDTGENLISSPMIAVPLNTSSTDVVHFLNESRVDNYGHTKEKITHGQVGADITITAHSTYAKNAAAWIHGVCETWTTSSITDETKFNHTRSYYDG
;
A
#
# COMPACT_ATOMS: atom_id res chain seq x y z
N MET A 1 -22.81 -54.27 -14.27
CA MET A 1 -23.31 -55.13 -15.36
C MET A 1 -24.33 -54.31 -16.16
N LYS A 2 -24.22 -54.25 -17.50
CA LYS A 2 -25.19 -54.82 -18.48
C LYS A 2 -26.68 -54.50 -18.21
N SER A 3 -27.51 -54.07 -19.19
CA SER A 3 -27.26 -53.75 -20.62
C SER A 3 -28.57 -53.32 -21.34
N LEU A 4 -28.44 -52.92 -22.62
CA LEU A 4 -29.49 -53.00 -23.68
C LEU A 4 -30.61 -51.92 -23.57
N LEU A 5 -31.29 -51.51 -24.66
CA LEU A 5 -31.52 -52.11 -25.99
C LEU A 5 -31.90 -50.96 -26.98
N LEU A 6 -31.69 -50.93 -28.32
CA LEU A 6 -30.78 -51.50 -29.35
C LEU A 6 -31.21 -50.85 -30.71
N VAL A 7 -30.65 -51.24 -31.86
CA VAL A 7 -31.14 -50.95 -33.25
C VAL A 7 -30.87 -49.50 -33.74
N PHE A 8 -30.34 -49.21 -34.95
CA PHE A 8 -29.53 -49.91 -35.98
C PHE A 8 -28.94 -48.81 -36.94
N ILE A 9 -28.15 -49.04 -38.00
CA ILE A 9 -27.88 -50.23 -38.83
C ILE A 9 -26.40 -50.33 -39.29
N LEU A 10 -26.16 -50.97 -40.44
CA LEU A 10 -24.90 -51.33 -41.12
C LEU A 10 -24.33 -50.15 -41.95
N THR A 11 -23.03 -49.77 -41.95
CA THR A 11 -21.75 -50.42 -42.42
C THR A 11 -21.55 -50.41 -43.96
N LEU A 12 -20.36 -50.46 -44.61
CA LEU A 12 -18.93 -50.74 -44.29
C LEU A 12 -17.98 -49.73 -45.04
N SER A 13 -16.62 -49.70 -44.96
CA SER A 13 -15.61 -49.90 -43.89
C SER A 13 -14.14 -49.77 -44.43
N PHE A 14 -13.25 -49.12 -43.66
CA PHE A 14 -11.79 -49.37 -43.47
C PHE A 14 -10.70 -49.20 -44.57
N ALA A 15 -9.67 -48.40 -44.20
CA ALA A 15 -8.21 -48.73 -44.13
C ALA A 15 -7.17 -48.03 -45.05
N ALA A 16 -5.95 -47.94 -44.50
CA ALA A 16 -4.61 -47.70 -45.08
C ALA A 16 -3.97 -46.28 -44.99
N PHE A 17 -2.64 -46.32 -44.83
CA PHE A 17 -1.68 -45.24 -44.49
C PHE A 17 -1.08 -44.51 -45.72
N ALA A 18 -0.63 -43.28 -45.48
CA ALA A 18 0.66 -42.64 -45.83
C ALA A 18 1.27 -42.62 -47.27
N GLU A 19 1.91 -41.46 -47.53
CA GLU A 19 3.18 -41.23 -48.25
C GLU A 19 3.32 -41.37 -49.80
N ASP A 20 4.08 -40.40 -50.35
CA ASP A 20 4.99 -40.40 -51.52
C ASP A 20 4.44 -40.67 -52.95
N ASP A 21 4.98 -40.15 -54.07
CA ASP A 21 6.09 -39.20 -54.34
C ASP A 21 5.92 -38.51 -55.74
N PRO A 22 6.80 -37.60 -56.23
CA PRO A 22 6.67 -36.89 -57.52
C PRO A 22 7.27 -37.68 -58.72
N PRO A 23 7.48 -37.04 -59.91
CA PRO A 23 8.89 -36.68 -60.21
C PRO A 23 9.16 -35.47 -61.15
N MET A 24 10.31 -34.83 -60.90
CA MET A 24 11.33 -34.29 -61.86
C MET A 24 10.95 -33.52 -63.14
N SER A 25 11.50 -32.31 -63.29
CA SER A 25 12.71 -32.01 -64.12
C SER A 25 12.86 -30.48 -64.39
N ARG A 26 14.05 -29.87 -64.54
CA ARG A 26 15.44 -30.37 -64.56
C ARG A 26 16.47 -29.26 -64.21
N GLU A 27 17.65 -29.69 -63.72
CA GLU A 27 19.05 -29.18 -63.86
C GLU A 27 19.28 -27.88 -64.68
N ASP A 28 20.23 -26.98 -64.39
CA ASP A 28 21.30 -26.84 -63.36
C ASP A 28 21.76 -25.34 -63.35
N THR A 29 22.71 -24.78 -62.57
CA THR A 29 24.04 -25.19 -62.05
C THR A 29 24.43 -24.37 -60.79
N HIS A 30 25.51 -24.76 -60.09
CA HIS A 30 26.23 -23.97 -59.06
C HIS A 30 27.16 -22.89 -59.65
N LEU A 31 27.47 -21.82 -58.88
CA LEU A 31 28.84 -21.58 -58.34
C LEU A 31 28.94 -20.34 -57.40
N ASP A 32 29.88 -20.46 -56.46
CA ASP A 32 30.43 -19.46 -55.51
C ASP A 32 31.95 -19.31 -55.86
N PRO A 33 32.79 -18.36 -55.37
CA PRO A 33 32.58 -17.15 -54.55
C PRO A 33 33.21 -15.84 -55.12
N ASN A 34 33.13 -14.76 -54.32
CA ASN A 34 34.14 -13.70 -54.14
C ASN A 34 34.40 -12.57 -55.19
N SER A 35 34.86 -11.44 -54.64
CA SER A 35 35.68 -10.36 -55.24
C SER A 35 35.03 -9.13 -55.92
N VAL A 36 34.93 -8.05 -55.13
CA VAL A 36 35.31 -6.65 -55.39
C VAL A 36 35.66 -6.24 -56.84
N LYS A 37 34.90 -5.28 -57.42
CA LYS A 37 35.41 -3.98 -57.94
C LYS A 37 34.34 -3.02 -58.48
N SER A 38 34.71 -1.74 -58.57
CA SER A 38 33.93 -0.64 -59.14
C SER A 38 34.12 -0.48 -60.66
N THR A 39 33.12 0.09 -61.34
CA THR A 39 33.28 1.04 -62.47
C THR A 39 31.93 1.70 -62.80
N ALA A 40 31.86 2.64 -63.76
CA ALA A 40 30.71 3.54 -63.94
C ALA A 40 30.35 3.85 -65.41
N LYS A 41 29.10 4.33 -65.62
CA LYS A 41 28.46 4.77 -66.89
C LYS A 41 28.14 3.63 -67.89
N TYR A 42 27.24 3.74 -68.89
CA TYR A 42 26.75 4.87 -69.69
C TYR A 42 25.32 4.64 -70.30
N ASP A 43 24.67 5.74 -70.72
CA ASP A 43 23.65 5.96 -71.81
C ASP A 43 22.32 5.18 -71.95
N GLU A 44 21.20 5.93 -71.87
CA GLU A 44 20.23 6.33 -72.93
C GLU A 44 19.80 5.37 -74.07
N PRO A 45 18.56 5.50 -74.67
CA PRO A 45 17.91 6.73 -75.19
C PRO A 45 16.43 6.94 -74.76
N GLY A 46 15.68 8.02 -75.03
CA GLY A 46 15.80 9.27 -75.83
C GLY A 46 14.36 9.89 -75.99
N VAL A 47 13.95 10.88 -76.81
CA VAL A 47 14.51 11.82 -77.82
C VAL A 47 13.49 13.00 -77.98
N ASP A 48 13.86 14.15 -78.58
CA ASP A 48 12.97 15.29 -79.01
C ASP A 48 12.45 16.20 -77.85
N ARG A 49 11.94 17.44 -77.99
CA ARG A 49 11.58 18.31 -79.15
C ARG A 49 11.78 19.83 -78.84
N GLU A 50 11.93 20.62 -79.91
CA GLU A 50 11.79 22.09 -80.15
C GLU A 50 11.11 23.02 -79.11
N ASP A 51 11.43 24.33 -79.03
CA ASP A 51 12.65 25.09 -79.38
C ASP A 51 12.63 26.54 -78.77
N TYR A 52 13.72 27.31 -78.95
CA TYR A 52 14.02 28.63 -78.38
C TYR A 52 13.56 29.86 -79.19
N LEU A 53 13.53 31.06 -78.56
CA LEU A 53 14.36 32.24 -78.92
C LEU A 53 14.11 33.50 -78.05
N GLN A 54 15.21 34.14 -77.62
CA GLN A 54 15.59 35.59 -77.63
C GLN A 54 14.51 36.72 -77.55
N GLN A 55 14.76 37.93 -77.04
CA GLN A 55 15.90 38.61 -76.34
C GLN A 55 15.46 40.06 -76.00
N TYR A 56 15.97 40.68 -74.93
CA TYR A 56 16.53 42.07 -74.88
C TYR A 56 16.70 42.60 -73.43
N GLU A 57 17.68 43.49 -73.26
CA GLU A 57 17.91 44.36 -72.09
C GLU A 57 17.21 45.72 -72.32
N ASP A 58 16.87 46.47 -71.25
CA ASP A 58 17.38 47.85 -71.10
C ASP A 58 17.06 48.51 -69.73
N GLU A 59 17.73 49.65 -69.49
CA GLU A 59 17.90 50.44 -68.25
C GLU A 59 16.65 51.23 -67.77
N GLY A 60 16.75 51.99 -66.65
CA GLY A 60 15.83 53.16 -66.55
C GLY A 60 15.59 54.04 -65.30
N GLN A 61 16.34 53.97 -64.18
CA GLN A 61 16.35 54.99 -63.08
C GLN A 61 15.03 55.23 -62.25
N GLY A 62 15.12 55.81 -61.04
CA GLY A 62 13.90 56.03 -60.22
C GLY A 62 13.91 56.79 -58.87
N GLN A 63 15.04 56.97 -58.15
CA GLN A 63 15.17 57.73 -56.86
C GLN A 63 14.40 57.16 -55.61
N SER A 64 14.84 57.31 -54.35
CA SER A 64 16.11 57.79 -53.76
C SER A 64 16.23 57.49 -52.24
N ILE A 65 17.43 57.09 -51.76
CA ILE A 65 17.99 57.13 -50.36
C ILE A 65 17.15 56.49 -49.19
N ASP A 66 17.72 55.90 -48.13
CA ASP A 66 19.12 55.77 -47.66
C ASP A 66 19.30 54.49 -46.80
N PRO A 67 20.43 53.76 -46.92
CA PRO A 67 20.97 53.02 -45.77
C PRO A 67 22.50 53.11 -45.63
N THR A 68 23.00 53.89 -44.67
CA THR A 68 24.42 53.90 -44.27
C THR A 68 24.76 52.78 -43.28
N ILE A 69 25.57 51.79 -43.70
CA ILE A 69 26.53 51.10 -42.82
C ILE A 69 27.84 50.89 -43.60
N GLU A 70 28.95 51.34 -43.02
CA GLU A 70 30.31 51.19 -43.56
C GLU A 70 31.03 49.98 -42.93
N LYS A 71 32.07 49.45 -43.59
CA LYS A 71 32.91 48.35 -43.06
C LYS A 71 33.88 48.88 -42.00
N LEU A 72 34.22 48.04 -41.00
CA LEU A 72 35.57 47.99 -40.41
C LEU A 72 35.82 46.70 -39.61
N ASP A 73 37.07 46.23 -39.60
CA ASP A 73 37.52 45.00 -38.94
C ASP A 73 37.68 45.12 -37.42
N ILE A 74 37.25 44.11 -36.66
CA ILE A 74 37.82 43.77 -35.34
C ILE A 74 37.93 42.24 -35.20
N LYS A 75 39.01 41.76 -34.58
CA LYS A 75 39.29 40.34 -34.26
C LYS A 75 38.51 39.87 -33.00
N PRO A 76 38.46 38.55 -32.69
CA PRO A 76 37.33 37.98 -31.94
C PRO A 76 37.25 38.37 -30.47
N VAL A 77 36.02 38.48 -29.97
CA VAL A 77 35.64 38.60 -28.56
C VAL A 77 34.47 37.63 -28.31
N GLU A 78 34.49 36.94 -27.16
CA GLU A 78 33.48 35.93 -26.82
C GLU A 78 32.07 36.54 -26.59
N PRO A 79 31.02 36.03 -27.26
CA PRO A 79 29.64 36.34 -26.90
C PRO A 79 29.23 35.54 -25.65
N LYS A 80 28.97 36.25 -24.54
CA LYS A 80 28.49 35.65 -23.28
C LYS A 80 27.18 34.89 -23.48
N ARG A 81 27.02 33.73 -22.82
CA ARG A 81 25.78 32.96 -22.73
C ARG A 81 24.62 33.83 -22.18
N PRO A 82 23.47 33.94 -22.87
CA PRO A 82 22.20 34.34 -22.25
C PRO A 82 21.55 33.12 -21.57
N ILE A 83 21.04 33.30 -20.34
CA ILE A 83 20.47 32.22 -19.52
C ILE A 83 19.08 31.83 -20.05
N ALA A 84 18.88 30.57 -20.46
CA ALA A 84 17.60 30.09 -21.01
C ALA A 84 17.14 28.69 -20.54
N ALA A 85 17.83 28.05 -19.58
CA ALA A 85 17.47 26.70 -19.09
C ALA A 85 16.13 26.65 -18.33
N ASN A 86 15.91 27.58 -17.39
CA ASN A 86 14.83 27.50 -16.39
C ASN A 86 13.40 27.73 -16.93
N LYS A 87 13.22 27.83 -18.26
CA LYS A 87 11.90 28.00 -18.89
C LYS A 87 11.33 26.72 -19.52
N LEU A 88 12.15 25.67 -19.72
CA LEU A 88 11.71 24.43 -20.38
C LEU A 88 11.14 23.39 -19.40
N GLN A 89 11.74 23.20 -18.22
CA GLN A 89 11.22 22.25 -17.22
C GLN A 89 9.83 22.64 -16.70
N LYS A 90 9.59 23.93 -16.37
CA LYS A 90 8.27 24.44 -15.97
C LYS A 90 7.19 24.34 -17.07
N LEU A 91 7.55 24.04 -18.32
CA LEU A 91 6.58 23.74 -19.38
C LEU A 91 6.20 22.25 -19.49
N LYS A 92 7.01 21.31 -18.96
CA LYS A 92 6.66 19.88 -18.94
C LYS A 92 5.65 19.54 -17.82
N GLN A 93 5.90 19.93 -16.57
CA GLN A 93 4.99 19.61 -15.45
C GLN A 93 3.59 20.27 -15.56
N ILE A 94 3.46 21.41 -16.24
CA ILE A 94 2.16 22.06 -16.47
C ILE A 94 1.34 21.33 -17.57
N SER A 95 1.94 20.38 -18.31
CA SER A 95 1.32 19.74 -19.48
C SER A 95 0.27 18.67 -19.17
N GLN A 96 0.15 18.17 -17.93
CA GLN A 96 -0.75 17.05 -17.60
C GLN A 96 -1.99 17.43 -16.77
N LEU A 97 -2.02 18.61 -16.13
CA LEU A 97 -3.16 19.04 -15.30
C LEU A 97 -4.14 20.03 -15.98
N VAL A 98 -3.82 20.55 -17.18
CA VAL A 98 -4.78 21.33 -17.98
C VAL A 98 -4.65 21.02 -19.47
N SER A 99 -5.44 20.05 -19.96
CA SER A 99 -5.70 19.85 -21.40
C SER A 99 -6.95 20.61 -21.90
N VAL A 100 -7.50 21.52 -21.09
CA VAL A 100 -8.38 22.58 -21.58
C VAL A 100 -7.55 23.51 -22.48
N ASN A 101 -8.04 23.80 -23.69
CA ASN A 101 -7.33 24.60 -24.69
C ASN A 101 -6.87 25.97 -24.13
N LYS A 102 -5.58 26.09 -23.80
CA LYS A 102 -4.92 27.38 -23.52
C LYS A 102 -4.64 28.18 -24.80
N SER A 103 -5.67 28.38 -25.62
CA SER A 103 -5.75 29.53 -26.51
C SER A 103 -6.47 30.65 -25.77
N GLY A 104 -5.74 31.64 -25.29
CA GLY A 104 -6.35 32.87 -24.78
C GLY A 104 -7.22 33.51 -25.87
N VAL A 105 -8.49 33.75 -25.57
CA VAL A 105 -9.44 34.54 -26.37
C VAL A 105 -9.70 34.02 -27.81
N SER A 106 -10.44 32.92 -27.94
CA SER A 106 -11.55 32.84 -28.92
C SER A 106 -12.40 31.56 -28.76
N PRO A 107 -13.68 31.67 -28.35
CA PRO A 107 -14.65 30.56 -28.43
C PRO A 107 -15.14 30.26 -29.86
N GLN A 108 -14.67 30.98 -30.88
CA GLN A 108 -15.32 31.06 -32.19
C GLN A 108 -14.56 30.39 -33.35
N VAL A 109 -13.32 29.93 -33.13
CA VAL A 109 -12.53 29.26 -34.19
C VAL A 109 -12.71 27.74 -34.11
N LEU A 110 -13.74 27.23 -34.80
CA LEU A 110 -13.92 25.80 -35.05
C LEU A 110 -12.80 25.23 -35.94
N LYS A 111 -11.69 24.82 -35.32
CA LYS A 111 -10.63 24.07 -36.00
C LYS A 111 -11.05 22.60 -36.13
N ARG A 112 -10.81 22.00 -37.31
CA ARG A 112 -10.84 20.53 -37.43
C ARG A 112 -9.73 19.94 -36.54
N PRO A 113 -9.92 18.76 -35.93
CA PRO A 113 -8.83 18.05 -35.28
C PRO A 113 -7.68 17.86 -36.27
N GLN A 114 -6.46 18.24 -35.87
CA GLN A 114 -5.26 17.85 -36.61
C GLN A 114 -5.04 16.36 -36.37
N GLY A 115 -5.09 15.56 -37.43
CA GLY A 115 -4.85 14.12 -37.34
C GLY A 115 -3.44 13.86 -36.83
N SER A 116 -3.30 13.19 -35.69
CA SER A 116 -1.99 12.79 -35.19
C SER A 116 -1.54 11.54 -35.92
N GLY A 117 -0.30 11.54 -36.42
CA GLY A 117 0.35 10.34 -36.94
C GLY A 117 0.79 9.34 -35.86
N SER A 118 0.62 9.68 -34.58
CA SER A 118 0.95 8.78 -33.46
C SER A 118 -0.18 7.80 -33.16
N ILE A 119 0.10 6.50 -33.23
CA ILE A 119 -0.72 5.48 -32.58
C ILE A 119 -0.51 5.64 -31.06
N LYS A 120 -1.59 5.49 -30.29
CA LYS A 120 -1.56 5.50 -28.82
C LYS A 120 -2.32 4.28 -28.28
N GLY A 121 -1.73 3.61 -27.31
CA GLY A 121 -2.41 2.55 -26.55
C GLY A 121 -3.42 3.11 -25.54
N MET A 122 -3.99 2.22 -24.71
CA MET A 122 -5.10 2.54 -23.79
C MET A 122 -4.74 3.41 -22.57
N GLY A 123 -3.59 4.10 -22.56
CA GLY A 123 -3.15 4.92 -21.42
C GLY A 123 -2.66 4.13 -20.20
N LEU A 124 -2.38 2.83 -20.38
CA LEU A 124 -1.79 1.92 -19.40
C LEU A 124 -0.60 2.58 -18.66
N THR A 125 -0.65 2.59 -17.33
CA THR A 125 0.40 3.19 -16.49
C THR A 125 0.79 2.24 -15.36
N PHE A 126 1.99 1.66 -15.43
CA PHE A 126 2.62 0.87 -14.36
C PHE A 126 3.45 1.79 -13.44
N LYS A 127 3.48 1.51 -12.13
CA LYS A 127 4.39 2.11 -11.15
C LYS A 127 4.68 1.13 -10.00
N THR A 128 5.94 1.03 -9.60
CA THR A 128 6.30 0.53 -8.26
C THR A 128 6.06 1.63 -7.23
N ASN A 129 5.46 1.32 -6.08
CA ASN A 129 5.51 2.20 -4.91
C ASN A 129 6.84 1.96 -4.18
N LEU A 130 7.81 2.86 -4.36
CA LEU A 130 9.14 2.75 -3.75
C LEU A 130 9.10 2.67 -2.22
N GLN A 131 8.03 3.13 -1.57
CA GLN A 131 7.91 3.15 -0.11
C GLN A 131 7.34 1.86 0.48
N THR A 132 6.56 1.07 -0.27
CA THR A 132 5.93 -0.17 0.22
C THR A 132 6.27 -1.40 -0.62
N GLY A 133 7.14 -1.24 -1.63
CA GLY A 133 7.51 -2.27 -2.60
C GLY A 133 6.41 -2.72 -3.58
N ASN A 134 5.16 -2.31 -3.36
CA ASN A 134 4.01 -2.81 -4.13
C ASN A 134 4.02 -2.40 -5.60
N ALA A 135 3.64 -3.32 -6.48
CA ALA A 135 3.31 -3.04 -7.87
C ALA A 135 1.92 -2.38 -7.95
N SER A 136 1.79 -1.36 -8.79
CA SER A 136 0.50 -0.72 -9.10
C SER A 136 0.37 -0.47 -10.60
N LEU A 137 -0.85 -0.63 -11.12
CA LEU A 137 -1.14 -0.52 -12.55
C LEU A 137 -2.56 0.01 -12.78
N SER A 138 -2.77 0.90 -13.76
CA SER A 138 -4.11 1.41 -14.08
C SER A 138 -4.40 1.47 -15.57
N ILE A 139 -5.66 1.23 -15.92
CA ILE A 139 -6.23 1.29 -17.27
C ILE A 139 -7.47 2.22 -17.26
N PRO A 140 -7.39 3.45 -17.80
CA PRO A 140 -8.50 4.40 -17.79
C PRO A 140 -9.58 4.07 -18.84
N ILE A 141 -10.85 4.04 -18.42
CA ILE A 141 -11.99 3.94 -19.33
C ILE A 141 -12.20 5.31 -19.99
N THR A 142 -11.86 5.44 -21.27
CA THR A 142 -11.93 6.72 -21.99
C THR A 142 -13.39 7.11 -22.30
N THR A 143 -13.91 8.09 -21.59
CA THR A 143 -15.28 8.62 -21.70
C THR A 143 -15.40 9.79 -22.71
N PRO A 144 -16.60 10.08 -23.26
CA PRO A 144 -16.90 11.37 -23.90
C PRO A 144 -16.82 12.57 -22.92
N PRO A 145 -16.35 13.75 -23.37
CA PRO A 145 -16.26 14.94 -22.52
C PRO A 145 -17.64 15.53 -22.20
N ALA A 146 -17.85 15.92 -20.95
CA ALA A 146 -19.07 16.54 -20.46
C ALA A 146 -19.02 18.09 -20.53
N ARG A 147 -20.18 18.74 -20.37
CA ARG A 147 -20.23 20.19 -20.08
C ARG A 147 -19.51 20.51 -18.77
N ALA A 148 -18.89 21.68 -18.72
CA ALA A 148 -18.05 22.16 -17.62
C ALA A 148 -16.88 21.23 -17.19
N GLY A 149 -16.68 20.08 -17.85
CA GLY A 149 -15.72 19.06 -17.45
C GLY A 149 -16.28 17.99 -16.48
N LEU A 150 -17.54 18.12 -16.02
CA LEU A 150 -18.14 17.18 -15.05
C LEU A 150 -18.55 15.85 -15.71
N GLY A 151 -17.57 14.98 -15.95
CA GLY A 151 -17.76 13.61 -16.40
C GLY A 151 -17.18 12.60 -15.40
N PRO A 152 -17.63 11.33 -15.43
CA PRO A 152 -17.10 10.29 -14.55
C PRO A 152 -15.66 9.93 -14.91
N SER A 153 -14.84 9.75 -13.87
CA SER A 153 -13.53 9.10 -13.96
C SER A 153 -13.70 7.62 -13.58
N LEU A 154 -13.45 6.72 -14.53
CA LEU A 154 -13.53 5.27 -14.35
C LEU A 154 -12.27 4.61 -14.88
N GLY A 155 -11.83 3.53 -14.24
CA GLY A 155 -10.67 2.76 -14.64
C GLY A 155 -10.59 1.44 -13.89
N LEU A 156 -9.84 0.49 -14.46
CA LEU A 156 -9.31 -0.63 -13.70
C LEU A 156 -8.07 -0.18 -12.94
N SER A 157 -7.92 -0.62 -11.69
CA SER A 157 -6.70 -0.39 -10.89
C SER A 157 -6.28 -1.68 -10.21
N TYR A 158 -5.04 -2.11 -10.49
CA TYR A 158 -4.39 -3.27 -9.90
C TYR A 158 -3.38 -2.88 -8.82
N SER A 159 -3.30 -3.70 -7.77
CA SER A 159 -2.26 -3.68 -6.73
C SER A 159 -1.75 -5.10 -6.49
N SER A 160 -0.45 -5.29 -6.28
CA SER A 160 0.11 -6.59 -5.84
C SER A 160 -0.38 -7.03 -4.47
N ALA A 161 -0.79 -6.08 -3.61
CA ALA A 161 -1.43 -6.34 -2.32
C ALA A 161 -2.98 -6.29 -2.41
N GLY A 162 -3.55 -6.34 -3.62
CA GLY A 162 -5.00 -6.29 -3.82
C GLY A 162 -5.63 -7.69 -3.73
N SER A 163 -6.70 -7.82 -2.93
CA SER A 163 -7.48 -9.05 -2.82
C SER A 163 -8.39 -9.30 -4.04
N GLN A 164 -9.27 -10.30 -3.93
CA GLN A 164 -10.14 -10.74 -5.02
C GLN A 164 -11.21 -9.69 -5.40
N GLY A 165 -11.05 -9.06 -6.56
CA GLY A 165 -11.97 -8.05 -7.08
C GLY A 165 -12.98 -8.56 -8.12
N VAL A 166 -13.81 -7.63 -8.62
CA VAL A 166 -14.78 -7.91 -9.71
C VAL A 166 -14.12 -8.13 -11.07
N ALA A 167 -12.84 -7.79 -11.23
CA ALA A 167 -12.05 -8.10 -12.43
C ALA A 167 -10.90 -9.08 -12.11
N GLY A 168 -11.02 -9.85 -11.03
CA GLY A 168 -10.04 -10.85 -10.61
C GLY A 168 -9.14 -10.43 -9.45
N ILE A 169 -8.17 -11.28 -9.11
CA ILE A 169 -7.19 -11.03 -8.04
C ILE A 169 -6.36 -9.78 -8.36
N GLY A 170 -6.16 -8.92 -7.35
CA GLY A 170 -5.48 -7.63 -7.46
C GLY A 170 -6.29 -6.53 -8.14
N TRP A 171 -7.31 -6.85 -8.95
CA TRP A 171 -8.00 -5.91 -9.83
C TRP A 171 -9.29 -5.32 -9.25
N SER A 172 -9.22 -4.04 -8.89
CA SER A 172 -10.39 -3.24 -8.52
C SER A 172 -11.02 -2.51 -9.72
N PHE A 173 -12.34 -2.39 -9.69
CA PHE A 173 -13.14 -1.51 -10.55
C PHE A 173 -14.24 -0.85 -9.72
N GLY A 174 -14.48 0.44 -9.91
CA GLY A 174 -15.54 1.15 -9.20
C GLY A 174 -15.34 2.66 -9.16
N VAL A 175 -16.00 3.27 -8.18
CA VAL A 175 -15.96 4.71 -7.87
C VAL A 175 -15.79 4.91 -6.37
N ALA A 176 -15.66 6.17 -5.92
CA ALA A 176 -15.62 6.49 -4.50
C ALA A 176 -16.83 5.92 -3.73
N TYR A 177 -16.60 5.55 -2.48
CA TYR A 177 -17.60 5.08 -1.54
C TYR A 177 -17.21 5.55 -0.13
N ILE A 178 -18.13 5.48 0.82
CA ILE A 178 -17.80 5.52 2.25
C ILE A 178 -18.19 4.17 2.84
N ALA A 179 -17.35 3.60 3.68
CA ALA A 179 -17.59 2.33 4.36
C ALA A 179 -17.20 2.43 5.83
N ARG A 180 -17.74 1.52 6.66
CA ARG A 180 -17.18 1.26 7.99
C ARG A 180 -15.77 0.67 7.84
N GLN A 181 -14.92 1.01 8.79
CA GLN A 181 -13.56 0.51 8.90
C GLN A 181 -13.55 -0.93 9.48
N THR A 182 -12.50 -1.71 9.19
CA THR A 182 -12.42 -3.15 9.54
C THR A 182 -11.00 -3.64 9.88
N ASP A 183 -9.96 -2.82 9.69
CA ASP A 183 -8.55 -3.05 10.02
C ASP A 183 -8.20 -2.64 11.47
N GLN A 184 -9.24 -2.36 12.28
CA GLN A 184 -9.19 -1.78 13.63
C GLN A 184 -10.38 -2.32 14.47
N GLY A 185 -10.82 -3.55 14.18
CA GLY A 185 -12.03 -4.16 14.70
C GLY A 185 -13.19 -4.11 13.70
N LEU A 186 -13.96 -5.19 13.63
CA LEU A 186 -15.16 -5.29 12.82
C LEU A 186 -16.31 -4.47 13.43
N PRO A 187 -17.15 -3.80 12.61
CA PRO A 187 -18.13 -2.82 13.08
C PRO A 187 -19.23 -3.43 13.98
N ILE A 188 -19.56 -2.71 15.05
CA ILE A 188 -20.71 -3.03 15.93
C ILE A 188 -22.01 -2.39 15.44
N TYR A 189 -21.96 -1.62 14.35
CA TYR A 189 -23.06 -0.89 13.72
C TYR A 189 -23.62 0.31 14.50
N ASP A 190 -22.87 0.81 15.49
CA ASP A 190 -23.16 2.09 16.15
C ASP A 190 -22.56 3.26 15.36
N ASN A 191 -23.40 4.17 14.86
CA ASN A 191 -23.00 5.35 14.09
C ASN A 191 -22.26 6.42 14.91
N THR A 192 -22.07 6.21 16.22
CA THR A 192 -21.36 7.10 17.14
C THR A 192 -20.00 6.55 17.60
N VAL A 193 -19.74 5.25 17.40
CA VAL A 193 -18.54 4.53 17.83
C VAL A 193 -17.74 3.96 16.66
N ASP A 194 -18.40 3.39 15.64
CA ASP A 194 -17.71 2.81 14.48
C ASP A 194 -16.92 3.89 13.71
N ARG A 195 -15.72 3.51 13.24
CA ARG A 195 -14.89 4.35 12.37
C ARG A 195 -15.30 4.17 10.90
N PHE A 196 -15.01 5.16 10.06
CA PHE A 196 -15.37 5.17 8.63
C PHE A 196 -14.17 5.53 7.75
N ILE A 197 -14.12 5.00 6.52
CA ILE A 197 -13.08 5.29 5.53
C ILE A 197 -13.68 5.87 4.25
N TYR A 198 -12.93 6.77 3.59
CA TYR A 198 -13.31 7.34 2.28
C TYR A 198 -12.55 6.67 1.14
N GLY A 199 -13.28 6.10 0.18
CA GLY A 199 -12.75 5.60 -1.09
C GLY A 199 -11.80 4.40 -1.01
N GLY A 200 -11.72 3.74 0.15
CA GLY A 200 -10.68 2.73 0.44
C GLY A 200 -9.32 3.33 0.83
N GLY A 201 -9.29 4.64 1.15
CA GLY A 201 -8.15 5.33 1.75
C GLY A 201 -8.40 5.68 3.21
N HIS A 202 -7.96 6.87 3.62
CA HIS A 202 -7.84 7.27 5.03
C HIS A 202 -9.16 7.25 5.83
N GLU A 203 -9.01 6.96 7.13
CA GLU A 203 -10.00 7.12 8.21
C GLU A 203 -10.59 8.54 8.23
N LEU A 204 -11.89 8.63 8.50
CA LEU A 204 -12.67 9.86 8.68
C LEU A 204 -12.88 10.13 10.17
N VAL A 205 -12.28 11.22 10.67
CA VAL A 205 -12.38 11.67 12.06
C VAL A 205 -13.54 12.65 12.20
N ARG A 206 -14.38 12.44 13.22
CA ARG A 206 -15.52 13.31 13.54
C ARG A 206 -15.05 14.64 14.10
N ILE A 207 -15.55 15.74 13.53
CA ILE A 207 -15.23 17.11 13.91
C ILE A 207 -16.43 17.75 14.62
N ASP A 208 -16.17 18.43 15.73
CA ASP A 208 -17.13 19.28 16.44
C ASP A 208 -17.58 20.45 15.53
N PRO A 209 -18.88 20.54 15.14
CA PRO A 209 -19.34 21.58 14.23
C PRO A 209 -19.15 23.02 14.75
N SER A 210 -19.04 23.22 16.07
CA SER A 210 -18.78 24.55 16.64
C SER A 210 -17.35 25.05 16.39
N ALA A 211 -16.44 24.18 15.96
CA ALA A 211 -15.04 24.50 15.68
C ALA A 211 -14.83 25.39 14.45
N GLU A 212 -15.69 25.31 13.44
CA GLU A 212 -15.48 25.97 12.14
C GLU A 212 -15.94 27.44 12.12
N GLY A 213 -16.64 27.90 13.17
CA GLY A 213 -17.15 29.27 13.30
C GLY A 213 -18.52 29.52 12.64
N GLU A 214 -19.16 30.64 12.99
CA GLU A 214 -20.50 30.98 12.48
C GLU A 214 -20.51 31.14 10.96
N GLY A 215 -21.39 30.39 10.29
CA GLY A 215 -21.61 30.49 8.83
C GLY A 215 -20.62 29.71 7.95
N ALA A 216 -19.62 29.01 8.51
CA ALA A 216 -18.68 28.20 7.74
C ALA A 216 -19.29 26.91 7.16
N LEU A 217 -20.28 26.33 7.85
CA LEU A 217 -20.94 25.09 7.45
C LEU A 217 -22.10 25.34 6.47
N PRO A 218 -22.43 24.39 5.56
CA PRO A 218 -23.51 24.57 4.59
C PRO A 218 -24.88 24.74 5.24
N SER A 219 -25.75 25.59 4.69
CA SER A 219 -27.08 25.89 5.25
C SER A 219 -28.11 24.75 5.20
N TRP A 220 -27.72 23.56 4.73
CA TRP A 220 -28.51 22.32 4.72
C TRP A 220 -27.99 21.27 5.73
N PHE A 221 -26.90 21.60 6.44
CA PHE A 221 -26.37 20.82 7.54
C PHE A 221 -27.09 21.20 8.84
N ASP A 222 -27.65 20.23 9.54
CA ASP A 222 -28.32 20.38 10.82
C ASP A 222 -27.38 19.96 11.95
N VAL A 223 -26.79 20.95 12.61
CA VAL A 223 -25.89 20.79 13.77
C VAL A 223 -26.50 20.01 14.95
N GLN A 224 -27.81 19.76 14.99
CA GLN A 224 -28.47 18.97 16.04
C GLN A 224 -28.59 17.47 15.70
N HIS A 225 -28.54 17.11 14.42
CA HIS A 225 -28.86 15.75 13.95
C HIS A 225 -27.77 15.15 13.05
N ASP A 226 -27.06 15.95 12.27
CA ASP A 226 -25.99 15.50 11.37
C ASP A 226 -24.62 15.47 12.07
N PHE A 227 -23.70 14.65 11.56
CA PHE A 227 -22.30 14.65 12.00
C PHE A 227 -21.37 15.16 10.88
N TYR A 228 -20.31 15.87 11.28
CA TYR A 228 -19.30 16.44 10.38
C TYR A 228 -17.97 15.69 10.54
N TYR A 229 -17.27 15.47 9.44
CA TYR A 229 -16.07 14.64 9.34
C TYR A 229 -15.04 15.26 8.39
N ARG A 230 -13.76 14.95 8.65
CA ARG A 230 -12.59 15.19 7.78
C ARG A 230 -11.71 13.94 7.76
N ALA A 231 -10.79 13.82 6.81
CA ALA A 231 -9.79 12.76 6.85
C ALA A 231 -8.83 12.95 8.04
N LYS A 232 -8.45 11.85 8.70
CA LYS A 232 -7.35 11.76 9.69
C LYS A 232 -6.04 12.31 9.13
N LEU A 233 -5.85 12.11 7.83
CA LEU A 233 -4.70 12.50 7.03
C LEU A 233 -5.21 13.34 5.85
N GLU A 234 -5.16 14.66 6.02
CA GLU A 234 -5.81 15.64 5.14
C GLU A 234 -4.93 15.97 3.91
N GLY A 235 -5.20 15.31 2.78
CA GLY A 235 -4.53 15.58 1.50
C GLY A 235 -5.43 16.17 0.39
N ILE A 236 -6.75 15.92 0.47
CA ILE A 236 -7.72 16.32 -0.56
C ILE A 236 -8.65 17.46 -0.10
N PHE A 237 -8.62 17.85 1.18
CA PHE A 237 -9.40 18.96 1.75
C PHE A 237 -10.91 18.85 1.48
N MET A 238 -11.43 17.61 1.56
CA MET A 238 -12.85 17.35 1.42
C MET A 238 -13.57 17.47 2.77
N ARG A 239 -14.71 18.15 2.75
CA ARG A 239 -15.63 18.21 3.90
C ARG A 239 -16.66 17.11 3.77
N VAL A 240 -16.80 16.26 4.78
CA VAL A 240 -17.66 15.07 4.74
C VAL A 240 -18.75 15.19 5.80
N PHE A 241 -19.99 14.89 5.42
CA PHE A 241 -21.18 15.10 6.25
C PHE A 241 -22.02 13.83 6.28
N PHE A 242 -22.30 13.32 7.48
CA PHE A 242 -23.21 12.20 7.70
C PHE A 242 -24.60 12.75 8.02
N LYS A 243 -25.56 12.45 7.13
CA LYS A 243 -26.96 12.84 7.25
C LYS A 243 -27.71 11.71 7.94
N ASN A 244 -28.02 11.89 9.22
CA ASN A 244 -28.86 10.94 9.96
C ASN A 244 -30.30 10.95 9.42
N ALA A 245 -30.94 9.78 9.40
CA ALA A 245 -32.25 9.62 8.80
C ALA A 245 -33.39 10.14 9.70
N VAL A 246 -33.90 11.33 9.38
CA VAL A 246 -35.09 11.88 10.05
C VAL A 246 -36.34 11.22 9.48
N GLY A 247 -36.99 10.34 10.27
CA GLY A 247 -38.31 9.79 9.94
C GLY A 247 -38.34 8.41 9.27
N GLY A 248 -37.24 7.63 9.32
CA GLY A 248 -37.25 6.20 8.94
C GLY A 248 -36.81 5.87 7.51
N GLY A 249 -35.90 6.66 6.93
CA GLY A 249 -35.09 6.23 5.78
C GLY A 249 -33.73 5.65 6.22
N HIS A 250 -32.86 5.34 5.27
CA HIS A 250 -31.46 5.02 5.53
C HIS A 250 -30.64 6.30 5.77
N PRO A 251 -29.66 6.31 6.69
CA PRO A 251 -28.70 7.41 6.79
C PRO A 251 -27.81 7.43 5.54
N TYR A 252 -27.28 8.59 5.17
CA TYR A 252 -26.51 8.77 3.94
C TYR A 252 -25.39 9.78 4.12
N TRP A 253 -24.48 9.87 3.14
CA TRP A 253 -23.34 10.79 3.20
C TRP A 253 -23.36 11.81 2.06
N ILE A 254 -22.87 13.01 2.38
CA ILE A 254 -22.54 14.05 1.40
C ILE A 254 -21.06 14.42 1.62
N ALA A 255 -20.24 14.36 0.58
CA ALA A 255 -18.89 14.93 0.59
C ALA A 255 -18.84 16.17 -0.33
N GLN A 256 -18.00 17.14 0.02
CA GLN A 256 -17.81 18.38 -0.74
C GLN A 256 -16.31 18.63 -0.97
N ASP A 257 -15.93 18.92 -2.22
CA ASP A 257 -14.57 19.30 -2.58
C ASP A 257 -14.34 20.83 -2.55
N GLN A 258 -13.09 21.25 -2.75
CA GLN A 258 -12.67 22.65 -2.80
C GLN A 258 -13.35 23.49 -3.91
N SER A 259 -13.92 22.85 -4.95
CA SER A 259 -14.68 23.55 -6.01
C SER A 259 -16.14 23.82 -5.61
N GLY A 260 -16.58 23.28 -4.48
CA GLY A 260 -17.96 23.29 -4.02
C GLY A 260 -18.83 22.18 -4.62
N THR A 261 -18.26 21.29 -5.44
CA THR A 261 -18.96 20.14 -6.04
C THR A 261 -19.34 19.15 -4.95
N LEU A 262 -20.56 18.62 -5.03
CA LEU A 262 -21.15 17.72 -4.04
C LEU A 262 -21.21 16.29 -4.57
N TYR A 263 -20.86 15.34 -3.70
CA TYR A 263 -20.79 13.90 -3.95
C TYR A 263 -21.73 13.22 -2.95
N TYR A 264 -22.76 12.54 -3.44
CA TYR A 264 -23.83 11.96 -2.63
C TYR A 264 -23.75 10.42 -2.63
N PHE A 265 -23.72 9.81 -1.44
CA PHE A 265 -23.51 8.37 -1.27
C PHE A 265 -24.69 7.72 -0.55
N GLY A 266 -25.28 6.69 -1.18
CA GLY A 266 -26.44 5.95 -0.66
C GLY A 266 -27.80 6.66 -0.73
N ALA A 267 -27.84 7.96 -1.00
CA ALA A 267 -29.04 8.73 -1.30
C ALA A 267 -28.74 9.84 -2.33
N ASP A 268 -29.77 10.35 -3.02
CA ASP A 268 -29.63 11.35 -4.09
C ASP A 268 -29.57 12.80 -3.56
N SER A 269 -29.48 13.81 -4.45
CA SER A 269 -29.50 15.21 -4.03
C SER A 269 -30.88 15.76 -3.64
N GLY A 270 -31.93 14.92 -3.65
CA GLY A 270 -33.20 15.12 -2.97
C GLY A 270 -33.28 14.46 -1.59
N GLY A 271 -32.28 13.65 -1.20
CA GLY A 271 -32.26 12.85 0.03
C GLY A 271 -33.04 11.54 -0.06
N VAL A 272 -33.31 11.03 -1.26
CA VAL A 272 -33.99 9.74 -1.49
C VAL A 272 -32.96 8.61 -1.47
N PRO A 273 -33.04 7.62 -0.54
CA PRO A 273 -32.10 6.51 -0.50
C PRO A 273 -32.21 5.56 -1.69
N ASP A 274 -31.09 4.91 -2.05
CA ASP A 274 -31.03 3.83 -3.03
C ASP A 274 -30.36 2.59 -2.41
N GLU A 275 -31.17 1.60 -2.03
CA GLU A 275 -30.70 0.35 -1.41
C GLU A 275 -29.84 -0.51 -2.34
N SER A 276 -29.92 -0.32 -3.67
CA SER A 276 -29.02 -1.02 -4.61
C SER A 276 -27.56 -0.54 -4.45
N ALA A 277 -27.38 0.72 -4.06
CA ALA A 277 -26.09 1.34 -3.76
C ALA A 277 -25.61 1.09 -2.32
N LEU A 278 -26.38 0.38 -1.48
CA LEU A 278 -26.04 0.06 -0.10
C LEU A 278 -25.60 -1.40 0.06
N THR A 279 -24.37 -1.58 0.55
CA THR A 279 -23.99 -2.84 1.20
C THR A 279 -24.55 -2.79 2.61
N CYS A 280 -25.63 -3.53 2.82
CA CYS A 280 -26.42 -3.66 4.04
C CYS A 280 -26.99 -5.07 4.12
N ASP A 281 -27.33 -5.52 5.33
CA ASP A 281 -27.90 -6.84 5.60
C ASP A 281 -29.34 -7.01 5.06
N GLU A 282 -29.94 -8.19 5.24
CA GLU A 282 -31.22 -8.55 4.61
C GLU A 282 -32.39 -7.63 5.02
N ASN A 283 -32.35 -7.06 6.22
CA ASN A 283 -33.34 -6.09 6.71
C ASN A 283 -33.01 -4.64 6.32
N GLY A 284 -31.79 -4.37 5.84
CA GLY A 284 -31.26 -3.04 5.57
C GLY A 284 -30.83 -2.25 6.81
N GLU A 285 -31.02 -2.78 8.02
CA GLU A 285 -30.76 -2.08 9.29
C GLU A 285 -29.27 -1.83 9.53
N ARG A 286 -28.39 -2.76 9.12
CA ARG A 286 -26.93 -2.68 9.34
C ARG A 286 -26.19 -2.29 8.05
N VAL A 287 -26.23 -1.01 7.69
CA VAL A 287 -25.49 -0.49 6.52
C VAL A 287 -23.99 -0.45 6.80
N PHE A 288 -23.21 -1.18 6.00
CA PHE A 288 -21.74 -1.25 6.03
C PHE A 288 -21.09 -0.22 5.09
N ARG A 289 -21.62 -0.08 3.87
CA ARG A 289 -21.03 0.76 2.81
C ARG A 289 -22.07 1.48 1.97
N TRP A 290 -21.80 2.76 1.73
CA TRP A 290 -22.57 3.69 0.91
C TRP A 290 -21.78 3.98 -0.37
N ASN A 291 -22.26 3.51 -1.52
CA ASN A 291 -21.64 3.82 -2.81
C ASN A 291 -22.10 5.20 -3.34
N LEU A 292 -21.25 5.87 -4.11
CA LEU A 292 -21.56 7.15 -4.75
C LEU A 292 -22.71 6.98 -5.77
N ILE A 293 -23.78 7.78 -5.68
CA ILE A 293 -24.93 7.72 -6.61
C ILE A 293 -25.19 9.00 -7.41
N GLU A 294 -24.85 10.19 -6.88
CA GLU A 294 -24.88 11.45 -7.65
C GLU A 294 -23.64 12.30 -7.38
N VAL A 295 -23.08 12.91 -8.42
CA VAL A 295 -22.14 14.04 -8.32
C VAL A 295 -22.73 15.25 -9.02
N LYS A 296 -22.69 16.41 -8.36
CA LYS A 296 -23.40 17.64 -8.76
C LYS A 296 -22.50 18.86 -8.59
N ASP A 297 -22.24 19.56 -9.70
CA ASP A 297 -21.44 20.79 -9.67
C ASP A 297 -22.26 22.02 -9.24
N THR A 298 -21.56 23.12 -8.97
CA THR A 298 -22.13 24.43 -8.62
C THR A 298 -22.95 25.09 -9.76
N HIS A 299 -22.96 24.50 -10.96
CA HIS A 299 -23.74 24.95 -12.13
C HIS A 299 -24.97 24.05 -12.39
N GLY A 300 -25.19 23.01 -11.59
CA GLY A 300 -26.30 22.07 -11.74
C GLY A 300 -26.10 21.01 -12.82
N ASN A 301 -24.89 20.79 -13.34
CA ASN A 301 -24.60 19.57 -14.10
C ASN A 301 -24.54 18.38 -13.13
N LYS A 302 -24.91 17.19 -13.61
CA LYS A 302 -24.95 15.94 -12.85
C LYS A 302 -24.22 14.79 -13.53
N VAL A 303 -23.71 13.88 -12.70
CA VAL A 303 -23.37 12.49 -13.02
C VAL A 303 -24.16 11.59 -12.06
N GLN A 304 -24.94 10.65 -12.60
CA GLN A 304 -25.67 9.62 -11.83
C GLN A 304 -24.97 8.27 -12.00
N TYR A 305 -24.87 7.51 -10.92
CA TYR A 305 -24.36 6.14 -10.88
C TYR A 305 -25.48 5.22 -10.39
N VAL A 306 -25.66 4.08 -11.07
CA VAL A 306 -26.75 3.12 -10.84
C VAL A 306 -26.15 1.76 -10.56
N TYR A 307 -26.72 1.04 -9.60
CA TYR A 307 -26.20 -0.23 -9.11
C TYR A 307 -27.21 -1.36 -9.30
N GLU A 308 -26.72 -2.59 -9.22
CA GLU A 308 -27.51 -3.80 -9.09
C GLU A 308 -26.95 -4.62 -7.92
N LYS A 309 -27.82 -5.15 -7.06
CA LYS A 309 -27.41 -5.84 -5.81
C LYS A 309 -27.57 -7.34 -5.98
N ASN A 310 -26.49 -8.09 -5.81
CA ASN A 310 -26.47 -9.55 -5.89
C ASN A 310 -25.66 -10.12 -4.71
N MET A 311 -26.26 -11.09 -3.99
CA MET A 311 -25.68 -11.73 -2.79
C MET A 311 -25.07 -10.71 -1.80
N GLY A 312 -25.86 -9.68 -1.49
CA GLY A 312 -25.49 -8.56 -0.61
C GLY A 312 -24.57 -7.49 -1.22
N LYS A 313 -23.80 -7.82 -2.25
CA LYS A 313 -22.83 -6.91 -2.89
C LYS A 313 -23.48 -6.01 -3.93
N SER A 314 -23.11 -4.74 -3.93
CA SER A 314 -23.52 -3.74 -4.94
C SER A 314 -22.55 -3.70 -6.12
N TYR A 315 -23.04 -3.94 -7.33
CA TYR A 315 -22.28 -3.88 -8.58
C TYR A 315 -22.69 -2.63 -9.35
N LEU A 316 -21.72 -1.81 -9.77
CA LEU A 316 -22.00 -0.62 -10.60
C LEU A 316 -22.43 -1.07 -11.99
N SER A 317 -23.69 -0.84 -12.39
CA SER A 317 -24.27 -1.32 -13.64
C SER A 317 -24.41 -0.24 -14.71
N GLU A 318 -24.63 1.02 -14.32
CA GLU A 318 -24.71 2.14 -15.27
C GLU A 318 -24.18 3.46 -14.71
N VAL A 319 -23.53 4.28 -15.55
CA VAL A 319 -23.21 5.68 -15.26
C VAL A 319 -23.78 6.60 -16.34
N ARG A 320 -24.56 7.59 -15.93
CA ARG A 320 -25.28 8.54 -16.79
C ARG A 320 -24.80 9.95 -16.54
N TYR A 321 -24.47 10.72 -17.58
CA TYR A 321 -24.00 12.10 -17.38
C TYR A 321 -24.29 13.03 -18.56
N ASN A 322 -23.97 14.31 -18.37
CA ASN A 322 -24.22 15.40 -19.32
C ASN A 322 -25.74 15.53 -19.64
N VAL A 323 -26.51 15.97 -18.64
CA VAL A 323 -27.98 16.06 -18.63
C VAL A 323 -28.52 16.84 -19.85
N LYS A 324 -29.53 16.29 -20.53
CA LYS A 324 -30.38 16.94 -21.52
C LYS A 324 -31.68 17.39 -20.86
N ASN A 325 -31.90 18.70 -20.80
CA ASN A 325 -33.16 19.24 -20.25
C ASN A 325 -34.25 19.23 -21.32
N SER A 326 -35.16 18.25 -21.26
CA SER A 326 -36.29 18.13 -22.20
C SER A 326 -37.58 17.71 -21.48
N GLY A 327 -38.19 18.65 -20.75
CA GLY A 327 -39.44 18.45 -20.01
C GLY A 327 -39.21 18.07 -18.55
N ASN A 328 -40.17 17.33 -17.97
CA ASN A 328 -40.21 17.02 -16.53
C ASN A 328 -39.41 15.77 -16.11
N SER A 329 -38.62 15.17 -17.00
CA SER A 329 -37.73 14.05 -16.70
C SER A 329 -36.30 14.35 -17.15
N GLU A 330 -35.33 14.05 -16.29
CA GLU A 330 -33.91 14.17 -16.62
C GLU A 330 -33.54 13.11 -17.68
N GLN A 331 -33.12 13.56 -18.86
CA GLN A 331 -32.49 12.71 -19.86
C GLN A 331 -30.98 12.94 -19.83
N TYR A 332 -30.19 11.99 -20.33
CA TYR A 332 -28.73 12.06 -20.28
C TYR A 332 -28.14 11.96 -21.70
N GLN A 333 -26.99 12.59 -21.95
CA GLN A 333 -26.36 12.54 -23.27
C GLN A 333 -25.46 11.31 -23.44
N HIS A 334 -24.74 10.96 -22.38
CA HIS A 334 -23.78 9.87 -22.38
C HIS A 334 -24.18 8.84 -21.33
N ARG A 335 -23.96 7.58 -21.68
CA ARG A 335 -24.27 6.40 -20.89
C ARG A 335 -23.05 5.49 -20.92
N ILE A 336 -22.70 4.93 -19.78
CA ILE A 336 -21.70 3.86 -19.65
C ILE A 336 -22.45 2.70 -19.03
N ALA A 337 -22.64 1.61 -19.78
CA ALA A 337 -23.16 0.37 -19.23
C ALA A 337 -21.98 -0.54 -18.87
N ILE A 338 -22.08 -1.18 -17.71
CA ILE A 338 -21.07 -2.09 -17.17
C ILE A 338 -21.77 -3.43 -16.97
N ASN A 339 -21.35 -4.43 -17.75
CA ASN A 339 -21.97 -5.74 -17.76
C ASN A 339 -21.08 -6.76 -17.04
N TYR A 340 -21.69 -7.73 -16.37
CA TYR A 340 -20.99 -8.76 -15.64
C TYR A 340 -21.43 -10.17 -16.08
N ASP A 341 -20.49 -11.10 -16.02
CA ASP A 341 -20.69 -12.53 -16.15
C ASP A 341 -20.96 -13.14 -14.77
N ALA A 342 -22.03 -13.94 -14.69
CA ALA A 342 -22.47 -14.65 -13.50
C ALA A 342 -22.01 -16.12 -13.46
N THR A 343 -21.19 -16.57 -14.41
CA THR A 343 -20.56 -17.91 -14.45
C THR A 343 -19.19 -17.94 -13.78
N ARG A 344 -18.96 -17.05 -12.80
CA ARG A 344 -17.77 -17.06 -11.96
C ARG A 344 -17.71 -18.37 -11.16
N GLU A 345 -16.53 -18.99 -11.08
CA GLU A 345 -16.32 -20.22 -10.31
C GLU A 345 -15.76 -19.91 -8.92
N ASP A 346 -14.80 -18.99 -8.82
CA ASP A 346 -14.22 -18.48 -7.57
C ASP A 346 -15.14 -17.48 -6.83
N VAL A 347 -16.36 -17.91 -6.46
CA VAL A 347 -17.37 -17.08 -5.78
C VAL A 347 -17.10 -17.00 -4.27
N ASN A 348 -16.19 -16.11 -3.86
CA ASN A 348 -15.90 -15.90 -2.45
C ASN A 348 -17.01 -15.09 -1.72
N THR A 349 -17.24 -15.40 -0.44
CA THR A 349 -18.14 -14.72 0.50
C THR A 349 -17.37 -14.28 1.73
N THR A 350 -17.32 -12.97 1.99
CA THR A 350 -16.74 -12.39 3.22
C THR A 350 -17.80 -12.16 4.30
N TYR A 351 -17.37 -12.26 5.56
CA TYR A 351 -18.13 -12.01 6.77
C TYR A 351 -17.55 -10.88 7.64
N GLN A 352 -16.54 -10.13 7.15
CA GLN A 352 -16.03 -8.91 7.79
C GLN A 352 -17.13 -7.86 8.09
N THR A 353 -18.26 -7.91 7.39
CA THR A 353 -19.42 -7.04 7.68
C THR A 353 -20.34 -7.58 8.78
N GLY A 354 -20.01 -8.68 9.45
CA GLY A 354 -20.88 -9.35 10.44
C GLY A 354 -22.08 -10.10 9.83
N TYR A 355 -22.09 -10.26 8.51
CA TYR A 355 -23.08 -10.97 7.69
C TYR A 355 -22.45 -11.31 6.31
N PRO A 356 -22.96 -12.30 5.55
CA PRO A 356 -22.33 -12.71 4.29
C PRO A 356 -22.47 -11.67 3.17
N ILE A 357 -21.37 -11.38 2.48
CA ILE A 357 -21.31 -10.58 1.24
C ILE A 357 -20.50 -11.34 0.17
N SER A 358 -21.12 -11.72 -0.95
CA SER A 358 -20.48 -12.58 -1.96
C SER A 358 -20.08 -11.84 -3.25
N THR A 359 -18.92 -12.20 -3.81
CA THR A 359 -18.40 -11.66 -5.09
C THR A 359 -18.76 -12.57 -6.27
N ALA A 360 -20.05 -12.85 -6.44
CA ALA A 360 -20.56 -13.81 -7.43
C ALA A 360 -20.40 -13.41 -8.90
N TRP A 361 -20.21 -12.12 -9.21
CA TRP A 361 -20.14 -11.62 -10.60
C TRP A 361 -18.73 -11.09 -10.95
N ARG A 362 -18.29 -11.37 -12.19
CA ARG A 362 -17.02 -10.83 -12.76
C ARG A 362 -17.28 -9.94 -13.97
N LEU A 363 -16.46 -8.92 -14.17
CA LEU A 363 -16.61 -7.90 -15.21
C LEU A 363 -16.49 -8.53 -16.61
N SER A 364 -17.49 -8.37 -17.47
CA SER A 364 -17.50 -8.98 -18.81
C SER A 364 -17.19 -7.96 -19.92
N ASP A 365 -17.88 -6.83 -19.91
CA ASP A 365 -17.67 -5.75 -20.88
C ASP A 365 -18.14 -4.37 -20.36
N ILE A 366 -17.58 -3.30 -20.93
CA ILE A 366 -18.00 -1.91 -20.66
C ILE A 366 -18.36 -1.22 -21.98
N GLN A 367 -19.61 -0.78 -22.10
CA GLN A 367 -20.15 -0.12 -23.29
C GLN A 367 -20.27 1.38 -23.05
N VAL A 368 -19.51 2.18 -23.81
CA VAL A 368 -19.53 3.65 -23.71
C VAL A 368 -20.37 4.20 -24.87
N GLU A 369 -21.53 4.74 -24.53
CA GLU A 369 -22.60 5.09 -25.46
C GLU A 369 -22.92 6.59 -25.46
N THR A 370 -23.58 7.05 -26.53
CA THR A 370 -24.07 8.42 -26.66
C THR A 370 -25.34 8.46 -27.49
N ASP A 371 -26.38 9.11 -26.99
CA ASP A 371 -27.55 9.48 -27.79
C ASP A 371 -27.25 10.79 -28.53
N TYR A 372 -26.96 10.65 -29.83
CA TYR A 372 -26.64 11.74 -30.75
C TYR A 372 -27.88 12.49 -31.28
N THR A 373 -29.06 11.88 -31.26
CA THR A 373 -30.28 12.46 -31.83
C THR A 373 -31.10 13.26 -30.83
N GLY A 374 -30.83 13.09 -29.52
CA GLY A 374 -31.62 13.72 -28.46
C GLY A 374 -33.00 13.09 -28.31
N SER A 375 -33.11 11.80 -28.66
CA SER A 375 -34.36 11.04 -28.71
C SER A 375 -34.29 9.73 -27.93
N GLY A 376 -33.35 9.60 -26.99
CA GLY A 376 -33.12 8.39 -26.19
C GLY A 376 -32.42 7.25 -26.94
N GLY A 377 -32.01 7.47 -28.19
CA GLY A 377 -31.37 6.46 -29.03
C GLY A 377 -29.87 6.37 -28.80
N TYR A 378 -29.44 5.72 -27.72
CA TYR A 378 -28.02 5.47 -27.45
C TYR A 378 -27.35 4.68 -28.59
N GLN A 379 -26.12 5.07 -28.92
CA GLN A 379 -25.26 4.35 -29.86
C GLN A 379 -23.88 4.15 -29.22
N LYS A 380 -23.32 2.93 -29.36
CA LYS A 380 -21.95 2.64 -28.93
C LYS A 380 -20.94 3.55 -29.65
N VAL A 381 -20.04 4.13 -28.85
CA VAL A 381 -18.93 4.97 -29.29
C VAL A 381 -17.59 4.24 -29.07
N ARG A 382 -17.50 3.50 -27.95
CA ARG A 382 -16.42 2.56 -27.61
C ARG A 382 -17.03 1.36 -26.87
N HIS A 383 -16.30 0.26 -26.85
CA HIS A 383 -16.65 -0.97 -26.14
C HIS A 383 -15.36 -1.61 -25.62
N TYR A 384 -15.34 -2.12 -24.39
CA TYR A 384 -14.18 -2.80 -23.80
C TYR A 384 -14.55 -4.22 -23.43
N GLU A 385 -13.68 -5.18 -23.73
CA GLU A 385 -13.88 -6.61 -23.40
C GLU A 385 -12.71 -7.10 -22.53
N PHE A 386 -13.04 -7.99 -21.60
CA PHE A 386 -12.12 -8.51 -20.58
C PHE A 386 -12.03 -10.04 -20.73
N ASP A 387 -10.89 -10.55 -21.21
CA ASP A 387 -10.64 -11.99 -21.27
C ASP A 387 -9.88 -12.44 -20.01
N TYR A 388 -10.25 -13.59 -19.46
CA TYR A 388 -9.61 -14.18 -18.27
C TYR A 388 -8.74 -15.39 -18.64
N VAL A 389 -7.81 -15.79 -17.74
CA VAL A 389 -6.95 -16.97 -17.92
C VAL A 389 -7.82 -18.23 -17.98
N ALA A 390 -7.83 -18.90 -19.14
CA ALA A 390 -8.67 -20.07 -19.36
C ALA A 390 -8.14 -21.30 -18.60
N GLY A 391 -9.02 -21.97 -17.86
CA GLY A 391 -8.69 -23.16 -17.07
C GLY A 391 -8.13 -22.89 -15.67
N SER A 392 -7.90 -21.62 -15.30
CA SER A 392 -7.70 -21.21 -13.90
C SER A 392 -9.03 -21.19 -13.17
N PHE A 393 -9.08 -21.74 -11.95
CA PHE A 393 -10.22 -21.60 -11.04
C PHE A 393 -10.35 -20.15 -10.57
N HIS A 394 -9.23 -19.57 -10.14
CA HIS A 394 -9.14 -18.16 -9.75
C HIS A 394 -9.32 -17.25 -10.98
N THR A 395 -10.19 -16.26 -10.86
CA THR A 395 -10.40 -15.27 -11.93
C THR A 395 -9.17 -14.36 -12.01
N LEU A 396 -8.37 -14.54 -13.07
CA LEU A 396 -7.17 -13.75 -13.40
C LEU A 396 -7.37 -13.07 -14.76
N LEU A 397 -7.23 -11.74 -14.82
CA LEU A 397 -7.49 -10.95 -16.04
C LEU A 397 -6.33 -11.10 -17.02
N ASN A 398 -6.53 -11.82 -18.12
CA ASN A 398 -5.47 -12.04 -19.11
C ASN A 398 -5.40 -10.94 -20.17
N LYS A 399 -6.53 -10.40 -20.65
CA LYS A 399 -6.52 -9.38 -21.72
C LYS A 399 -7.60 -8.31 -21.55
N VAL A 400 -7.26 -7.11 -22.01
CA VAL A 400 -8.22 -6.02 -22.22
C VAL A 400 -8.16 -5.57 -23.67
N LYS A 401 -9.32 -5.57 -24.34
CA LYS A 401 -9.52 -5.08 -25.71
C LYS A 401 -10.30 -3.77 -25.68
N MET A 402 -9.95 -2.81 -26.55
CA MET A 402 -10.70 -1.56 -26.71
C MET A 402 -11.16 -1.38 -28.16
N PHE A 403 -12.46 -1.52 -28.38
CA PHE A 403 -13.14 -1.38 -29.66
C PHE A 403 -13.61 0.06 -29.90
N GLY A 404 -13.70 0.43 -31.18
CA GLY A 404 -14.38 1.64 -31.63
C GLY A 404 -15.90 1.47 -31.71
N LYS A 405 -16.50 1.95 -32.80
CA LYS A 405 -17.93 1.79 -33.11
C LYS A 405 -18.25 0.48 -33.87
N GLY A 406 -17.25 -0.13 -34.49
CA GLY A 406 -17.36 -1.41 -35.21
C GLY A 406 -16.63 -2.54 -34.49
N SER A 407 -16.26 -3.58 -35.24
CA SER A 407 -15.42 -4.70 -34.77
C SER A 407 -13.94 -4.34 -34.62
N ASP A 408 -13.52 -3.17 -35.11
CA ASP A 408 -12.12 -2.74 -35.06
C ASP A 408 -11.72 -2.36 -33.63
N HIS A 409 -10.64 -2.94 -33.13
CA HIS A 409 -10.07 -2.66 -31.81
C HIS A 409 -8.61 -2.20 -31.90
N LEU A 410 -8.15 -1.48 -30.86
CA LEU A 410 -6.72 -1.31 -30.61
C LEU A 410 -6.09 -2.67 -30.28
N PRO A 411 -4.79 -2.86 -30.54
CA PRO A 411 -4.07 -4.04 -30.04
C PRO A 411 -4.30 -4.22 -28.54
N PRO A 412 -4.62 -5.44 -28.08
CA PRO A 412 -4.98 -5.67 -26.69
C PRO A 412 -3.77 -5.46 -25.78
N VAL A 413 -4.04 -5.03 -24.55
CA VAL A 413 -3.08 -5.20 -23.46
C VAL A 413 -3.28 -6.62 -22.91
N GLN A 414 -2.19 -7.35 -22.70
CA GLN A 414 -2.18 -8.68 -22.08
C GLN A 414 -1.37 -8.67 -20.78
N PHE A 415 -1.82 -9.46 -19.81
CA PHE A 415 -1.16 -9.73 -18.55
C PHE A 415 -0.94 -11.24 -18.39
N ASP A 416 0.26 -11.60 -17.92
CA ASP A 416 0.57 -12.93 -17.42
C ASP A 416 1.04 -12.80 -15.95
N TYR A 417 1.00 -13.91 -15.22
CA TYR A 417 1.06 -13.93 -13.75
C TYR A 417 2.21 -14.82 -13.22
N THR A 418 2.58 -14.65 -11.94
CA THR A 418 3.47 -15.58 -11.24
C THR A 418 2.79 -16.92 -11.06
N GLU A 419 3.48 -17.98 -11.46
CA GLU A 419 3.03 -19.36 -11.39
C GLU A 419 4.15 -20.18 -10.72
N VAL A 420 3.79 -21.04 -9.77
CA VAL A 420 4.71 -22.04 -9.21
C VAL A 420 4.98 -23.07 -10.31
N VAL A 421 6.26 -23.35 -10.59
CA VAL A 421 6.66 -24.40 -11.55
C VAL A 421 7.08 -25.63 -10.76
N GLY A 422 6.17 -26.58 -10.60
CA GLY A 422 6.32 -27.68 -9.65
C GLY A 422 6.36 -29.06 -10.29
N THR A 423 6.30 -30.10 -9.45
CA THR A 423 6.22 -31.50 -9.92
C THR A 423 4.84 -32.12 -9.74
N HIS A 424 3.90 -31.41 -9.09
CA HIS A 424 2.56 -31.91 -8.77
C HIS A 424 1.49 -30.92 -9.25
N ASN A 425 1.01 -31.07 -10.48
CA ASN A 425 -0.05 -30.25 -11.04
C ASN A 425 -1.43 -30.54 -10.41
N VAL A 426 -2.14 -29.49 -9.99
CA VAL A 426 -3.53 -29.56 -9.51
C VAL A 426 -4.43 -28.72 -10.41
N LEU A 427 -5.49 -29.34 -10.93
CA LEU A 427 -6.24 -28.82 -12.07
C LEU A 427 -6.87 -27.44 -11.82
N GLY A 428 -6.31 -26.42 -12.47
CA GLY A 428 -6.74 -25.03 -12.38
C GLY A 428 -6.37 -24.30 -11.09
N MET A 429 -5.62 -24.93 -10.19
CA MET A 429 -5.06 -24.26 -9.00
C MET A 429 -3.62 -23.80 -9.23
N GLY A 430 -2.80 -24.63 -9.89
CA GLY A 430 -1.37 -24.42 -10.13
C GLY A 430 -0.60 -25.73 -10.00
N ASP A 431 0.73 -25.66 -10.03
CA ASP A 431 1.57 -26.76 -9.55
C ASP A 431 1.95 -26.53 -8.08
N LEU A 432 2.23 -27.61 -7.36
CA LEU A 432 2.94 -27.57 -6.07
C LEU A 432 4.40 -27.98 -6.28
N TYR A 433 5.32 -27.22 -5.70
CA TYR A 433 6.77 -27.44 -5.78
C TYR A 433 7.14 -28.72 -5.01
N GLY A 434 7.08 -28.68 -3.68
CA GLY A 434 7.21 -29.86 -2.82
C GLY A 434 8.64 -30.36 -2.63
N GLU A 435 9.64 -29.46 -2.73
CA GLU A 435 11.02 -29.78 -2.38
C GLU A 435 11.20 -29.83 -0.86
N ILE A 436 12.09 -30.70 -0.39
CA ILE A 436 12.45 -30.84 1.04
C ILE A 436 13.79 -30.14 1.24
N ILE A 437 13.80 -29.12 2.09
CA ILE A 437 14.98 -28.32 2.41
C ILE A 437 15.47 -28.70 3.81
N GLU A 438 16.73 -29.12 3.91
CA GLU A 438 17.44 -29.40 5.16
C GLU A 438 17.80 -28.09 5.86
N MET A 439 17.59 -27.98 7.19
CA MET A 439 17.99 -26.78 7.95
C MET A 439 19.42 -26.94 8.52
N PRO A 440 20.40 -26.12 8.09
CA PRO A 440 21.72 -26.11 8.69
C PRO A 440 21.67 -25.81 10.19
N ASN A 441 22.60 -26.41 10.95
CA ASN A 441 22.77 -26.19 12.39
C ASN A 441 21.54 -26.55 13.25
N SER A 442 20.68 -27.44 12.73
CA SER A 442 19.49 -28.00 13.39
C SER A 442 19.69 -28.33 14.89
N PRO A 443 18.79 -27.90 15.80
CA PRO A 443 18.90 -28.19 17.23
C PRO A 443 18.90 -29.70 17.54
N TYR A 444 19.77 -30.14 18.46
CA TYR A 444 19.96 -31.56 18.83
C TYR A 444 18.72 -32.26 19.42
N HIS A 445 17.64 -31.53 19.69
CA HIS A 445 16.42 -32.03 20.30
C HIS A 445 15.20 -31.63 19.47
N SER A 446 14.21 -32.53 19.39
CA SER A 446 12.95 -32.25 18.70
C SER A 446 12.07 -31.24 19.45
N ILE A 447 11.31 -30.45 18.68
CA ILE A 447 10.13 -29.68 19.15
C ILE A 447 9.16 -30.59 19.95
N GLY A 448 8.89 -31.79 19.43
CA GLY A 448 7.90 -32.73 19.96
C GLY A 448 8.17 -33.40 21.31
N ASP A 449 9.00 -32.82 22.18
CA ASP A 449 9.04 -33.14 23.61
C ASP A 449 8.36 -32.06 24.49
N GLY A 450 7.82 -30.99 23.87
CA GLY A 450 7.13 -29.90 24.56
C GLY A 450 8.06 -28.87 25.22
N ARG A 451 9.35 -28.84 24.88
CA ARG A 451 10.32 -27.85 25.41
C ARG A 451 10.80 -26.85 24.38
N ARG A 452 10.45 -26.99 23.11
CA ARG A 452 10.65 -25.99 22.07
C ARG A 452 9.39 -25.81 21.26
N ASP A 453 9.17 -24.59 20.79
CA ASP A 453 8.23 -24.29 19.71
C ASP A 453 8.73 -23.10 18.88
N LEU A 454 8.00 -22.75 17.83
CA LEU A 454 8.34 -21.65 16.92
C LEU A 454 7.75 -20.31 17.37
N LEU A 455 8.52 -19.23 17.24
CA LEU A 455 8.08 -17.85 17.30
C LEU A 455 9.15 -16.93 16.71
N ASP A 456 8.73 -15.87 16.03
CA ASP A 456 9.61 -14.73 15.72
C ASP A 456 9.85 -13.95 17.03
N VAL A 457 11.11 -13.89 17.51
CA VAL A 457 11.46 -13.17 18.76
C VAL A 457 12.11 -11.82 18.53
N ASN A 458 12.66 -11.57 17.34
CA ASN A 458 13.38 -10.34 16.97
C ASN A 458 12.57 -9.40 16.05
N GLY A 459 11.37 -9.84 15.64
CA GLY A 459 10.46 -9.17 14.73
C GLY A 459 10.94 -9.16 13.28
N ASP A 460 11.79 -10.10 12.84
CA ASP A 460 12.45 -10.10 11.52
C ASP A 460 11.65 -10.77 10.38
N GLY A 461 10.53 -11.42 10.72
CA GLY A 461 9.64 -12.09 9.76
C GLY A 461 10.03 -13.54 9.47
N LEU A 462 11.06 -14.08 10.13
CA LEU A 462 11.41 -15.51 10.11
C LEU A 462 11.04 -16.18 11.45
N PRO A 463 10.46 -17.40 11.45
CA PRO A 463 10.21 -18.14 12.67
C PRO A 463 11.51 -18.64 13.31
N ASP A 464 11.87 -18.09 14.47
CA ASP A 464 12.93 -18.62 15.32
C ASP A 464 12.45 -19.84 16.12
N ILE A 465 13.38 -20.53 16.79
CA ILE A 465 13.07 -21.59 17.76
C ILE A 465 13.40 -21.09 19.17
N TYR A 466 12.47 -21.26 20.11
CA TYR A 466 12.67 -20.95 21.54
C TYR A 466 12.75 -22.24 22.35
N GLU A 467 13.68 -22.34 23.31
CA GLU A 467 13.93 -23.53 24.11
C GLU A 467 13.88 -23.27 25.63
N THR A 468 13.20 -24.15 26.38
CA THR A 468 13.23 -24.21 27.86
C THR A 468 13.92 -25.49 28.34
N ASP A 469 15.18 -25.40 28.80
CA ASP A 469 16.04 -26.52 29.17
C ASP A 469 16.19 -26.67 30.72
N PRO A 470 15.71 -27.77 31.35
CA PRO A 470 15.82 -27.97 32.80
C PRO A 470 17.24 -28.32 33.25
N THR A 471 17.95 -27.35 33.83
CA THR A 471 19.27 -27.57 34.44
C THR A 471 19.20 -27.74 35.96
N THR A 472 20.30 -28.22 36.57
CA THR A 472 20.44 -28.32 38.04
C THR A 472 20.44 -26.98 38.77
N SER A 473 20.46 -25.86 38.06
CA SER A 473 20.40 -24.49 38.61
C SER A 473 19.06 -23.79 38.36
N GLY A 474 18.12 -24.44 37.69
CA GLY A 474 16.86 -23.88 37.21
C GLY A 474 16.66 -24.12 35.71
N PRO A 475 15.48 -23.79 35.14
CA PRO A 475 15.34 -23.70 33.69
C PRO A 475 16.32 -22.64 33.15
N ILE A 476 17.04 -22.99 32.10
CA ILE A 476 17.77 -22.03 31.26
C ILE A 476 17.01 -21.93 29.95
N GLN A 477 16.95 -20.71 29.40
CA GLN A 477 16.34 -20.44 28.11
C GLN A 477 17.41 -20.23 27.04
N GLN A 478 17.09 -20.65 25.83
CA GLN A 478 17.89 -20.37 24.64
C GLN A 478 16.98 -19.97 23.49
N TYR A 479 17.43 -19.00 22.70
CA TYR A 479 16.84 -18.66 21.41
C TYR A 479 17.77 -19.17 20.32
N LEU A 480 17.17 -19.70 19.26
CA LEU A 480 17.81 -20.39 18.16
C LEU A 480 17.32 -19.67 16.90
N LEU A 481 18.03 -18.61 16.55
CA LEU A 481 17.56 -17.61 15.59
C LEU A 481 17.64 -18.16 14.17
N ASN A 482 16.62 -17.90 13.36
CA ASN A 482 16.58 -18.28 11.96
C ASN A 482 17.23 -17.18 11.11
N ASP A 483 18.49 -17.38 10.70
CA ASP A 483 19.17 -16.42 9.82
C ASP A 483 18.81 -16.62 8.32
N GLY A 484 17.88 -17.53 8.02
CA GLY A 484 17.24 -17.65 6.72
C GLY A 484 17.73 -18.82 5.85
N PRO A 485 17.24 -18.92 4.60
CA PRO A 485 17.47 -20.05 3.70
C PRO A 485 18.91 -20.09 3.16
N GLY A 486 19.84 -20.56 3.99
CA GLY A 486 21.25 -20.78 3.62
C GLY A 486 22.14 -20.95 4.85
N ASP A 487 22.03 -20.03 5.81
CA ASP A 487 22.79 -20.06 7.06
C ASP A 487 22.09 -20.88 8.16
N GLY A 488 20.76 -20.97 8.11
CA GLY A 488 19.95 -21.81 9.00
C GLY A 488 19.85 -21.27 10.41
N ILE A 489 20.01 -22.15 11.41
CA ILE A 489 19.79 -21.82 12.82
C ILE A 489 21.10 -21.34 13.49
N ARG A 490 21.07 -20.19 14.16
CA ARG A 490 22.16 -19.68 15.00
C ARG A 490 21.79 -19.71 16.48
N GLU A 491 22.62 -20.37 17.30
CA GLU A 491 22.52 -20.30 18.75
C GLU A 491 22.75 -18.87 19.27
N SER A 492 21.80 -18.35 20.04
CA SER A 492 22.00 -17.14 20.85
C SER A 492 22.60 -17.46 22.23
N SER A 493 22.98 -16.41 22.95
CA SER A 493 23.37 -16.48 24.37
C SER A 493 22.29 -17.19 25.21
N ARG A 494 22.69 -18.20 26.00
CA ARG A 494 21.81 -18.83 27.00
C ARG A 494 21.54 -17.87 28.16
N THR A 495 20.27 -17.62 28.48
CA THR A 495 19.84 -16.64 29.49
C THR A 495 18.93 -17.29 30.54
N GLY A 496 18.84 -16.67 31.71
CA GLY A 496 17.97 -17.11 32.80
C GLY A 496 17.09 -15.95 33.27
N MET A 497 15.78 -16.17 33.37
CA MET A 497 14.85 -15.16 33.90
C MET A 497 15.12 -14.90 35.39
N GLY A 498 15.02 -13.63 35.79
CA GLY A 498 15.37 -13.19 37.15
C GLY A 498 14.33 -13.46 38.25
N ASP A 499 13.26 -14.21 37.95
CA ASP A 499 12.14 -14.50 38.87
C ASP A 499 11.96 -16.03 39.05
N GLU A 500 11.41 -16.46 40.19
CA GLU A 500 11.66 -17.80 40.73
C GLU A 500 11.03 -18.99 39.94
N GLN A 501 11.87 -19.71 39.20
CA GLN A 501 11.77 -21.13 38.75
C GLN A 501 10.49 -21.65 38.05
N THR A 502 10.72 -22.45 36.99
CA THR A 502 9.74 -23.30 36.25
C THR A 502 8.84 -22.67 35.18
N PHE A 503 9.36 -21.68 34.45
CA PHE A 503 8.92 -21.47 33.05
C PHE A 503 9.33 -22.67 32.19
N MET A 504 8.35 -23.41 31.65
CA MET A 504 8.52 -24.53 30.71
C MET A 504 7.37 -24.49 29.71
N LEU A 505 7.65 -24.66 28.41
CA LEU A 505 6.60 -24.58 27.38
C LEU A 505 5.51 -25.65 27.53
N TYR A 506 5.82 -26.84 28.06
CA TYR A 506 4.83 -27.89 28.33
C TYR A 506 3.90 -27.59 29.52
N ASN A 507 4.17 -26.56 30.33
CA ASN A 507 3.29 -26.22 31.46
C ASN A 507 2.05 -25.48 30.93
N THR A 508 0.85 -26.01 31.23
CA THR A 508 -0.40 -25.41 30.75
C THR A 508 -0.65 -23.99 31.25
N ASN A 509 0.01 -23.54 32.32
CA ASN A 509 -0.08 -22.17 32.82
C ASN A 509 0.84 -21.17 32.09
N VAL A 510 1.57 -21.59 31.06
CA VAL A 510 2.36 -20.75 30.15
C VAL A 510 1.66 -20.68 28.78
N ARG A 511 1.66 -19.50 28.15
CA ARG A 511 1.18 -19.26 26.77
C ARG A 511 2.09 -18.27 26.06
N MET A 512 2.03 -18.30 24.74
CA MET A 512 2.68 -17.34 23.84
C MET A 512 1.60 -16.72 22.96
N MET A 513 1.61 -15.40 22.83
CA MET A 513 0.71 -14.59 22.01
C MET A 513 1.24 -13.16 21.96
N ASP A 514 1.08 -12.43 20.87
CA ASP A 514 1.11 -10.96 20.91
C ASP A 514 -0.07 -10.49 21.78
N ILE A 515 0.20 -9.70 22.83
CA ILE A 515 -0.84 -9.11 23.69
C ILE A 515 -1.03 -7.61 23.45
N ASP A 516 -0.10 -6.93 22.78
CA ASP A 516 -0.03 -5.47 22.73
C ASP A 516 0.04 -4.84 21.33
N GLY A 517 -0.01 -5.68 20.29
CA GLY A 517 -0.35 -5.36 18.91
C GLY A 517 0.85 -5.10 17.98
N ASP A 518 2.09 -5.32 18.46
CA ASP A 518 3.30 -5.02 17.69
C ASP A 518 3.84 -6.19 16.85
N GLY A 519 3.14 -7.32 16.84
CA GLY A 519 3.43 -8.51 16.04
C GLY A 519 4.60 -9.35 16.54
N VAL A 520 5.31 -8.91 17.58
CA VAL A 520 6.29 -9.75 18.29
C VAL A 520 5.56 -10.58 19.34
N THR A 521 5.98 -11.84 19.51
CA THR A 521 5.31 -12.75 20.44
C THR A 521 5.66 -12.41 21.89
N ASP A 522 4.66 -12.08 22.73
CA ASP A 522 4.84 -12.00 24.19
C ASP A 522 4.68 -13.38 24.86
N LEU A 523 5.29 -13.53 26.04
CA LEU A 523 5.15 -14.70 26.91
C LEU A 523 4.23 -14.37 28.08
N ILE A 524 3.14 -15.12 28.24
CA ILE A 524 2.22 -15.04 29.38
C ILE A 524 2.44 -16.22 30.32
N HIS A 525 2.59 -15.94 31.60
CA HIS A 525 2.66 -16.95 32.67
C HIS A 525 1.63 -16.65 33.75
N MET A 526 0.80 -17.65 34.10
CA MET A 526 -0.20 -17.60 35.17
C MET A 526 0.29 -18.39 36.40
N PRO A 527 1.12 -17.82 37.29
CA PRO A 527 1.65 -18.54 38.45
C PRO A 527 0.56 -18.92 39.47
N SER A 528 -0.57 -18.20 39.50
CA SER A 528 -1.74 -18.55 40.30
C SER A 528 -3.04 -18.11 39.59
N VAL A 529 -4.16 -18.77 39.87
CA VAL A 529 -5.44 -18.45 39.20
C VAL A 529 -5.91 -17.04 39.62
N GLY A 530 -5.97 -16.12 38.65
CA GLY A 530 -6.23 -14.70 38.89
C GLY A 530 -4.98 -13.82 39.03
N GLU A 531 -3.79 -14.37 38.83
CA GLU A 531 -2.54 -13.63 38.63
C GLU A 531 -1.90 -14.06 37.31
N PHE A 532 -1.65 -13.11 36.39
CA PHE A 532 -0.80 -13.36 35.23
C PHE A 532 0.29 -12.30 35.10
N LYS A 533 1.46 -12.74 34.66
CA LYS A 533 2.63 -11.94 34.34
C LYS A 533 2.88 -12.02 32.84
N VAL A 534 3.21 -10.89 32.21
CA VAL A 534 3.60 -10.82 30.80
C VAL A 534 5.05 -10.38 30.70
N TYR A 535 5.76 -11.00 29.77
CA TYR A 535 7.15 -10.74 29.44
C TYR A 535 7.26 -10.50 27.94
N LYS A 536 8.09 -9.53 27.53
CA LYS A 536 8.37 -9.19 26.13
C LYS A 536 9.82 -9.53 25.81
N THR A 537 10.12 -9.91 24.57
CA THR A 537 11.52 -10.05 24.14
C THR A 537 12.16 -8.68 23.92
N ASN A 538 13.33 -8.49 24.52
CA ASN A 538 14.27 -7.44 24.14
C ASN A 538 15.49 -8.12 23.49
N CYS A 539 15.86 -7.70 22.28
CA CYS A 539 16.84 -8.39 21.42
C CYS A 539 17.97 -7.46 20.94
N ASP A 540 18.83 -7.05 21.86
CA ASP A 540 19.99 -6.22 21.56
C ASP A 540 21.14 -7.03 20.93
N SER A 541 21.62 -6.58 19.76
CA SER A 541 22.83 -7.10 19.08
C SER A 541 22.88 -8.64 18.96
N GLY A 542 21.73 -9.28 18.71
CA GLY A 542 21.62 -10.73 18.56
C GLY A 542 21.60 -11.54 19.88
N THR A 543 21.46 -10.88 21.04
CA THR A 543 21.12 -11.53 22.32
C THR A 543 19.71 -11.12 22.75
N CYS A 544 18.79 -12.09 22.77
CA CYS A 544 17.43 -11.89 23.26
C CYS A 544 17.30 -12.24 24.76
N VAL A 545 16.41 -11.52 25.46
CA VAL A 545 16.00 -11.76 26.85
C VAL A 545 14.50 -11.52 27.03
N TRP A 546 13.84 -12.30 27.88
CA TRP A 546 12.47 -12.02 28.34
C TRP A 546 12.51 -11.00 29.48
N GLU A 547 12.06 -9.78 29.21
CA GLU A 547 11.91 -8.73 30.22
C GLU A 547 10.49 -8.73 30.81
N HIS A 548 10.39 -8.68 32.14
CA HIS A 548 9.10 -8.58 32.82
C HIS A 548 8.57 -7.15 32.75
N TYR A 549 7.40 -6.95 32.14
CA TYR A 549 6.81 -5.60 31.99
C TYR A 549 5.43 -5.42 32.62
N LEU A 550 4.67 -6.51 32.84
CA LEU A 550 3.30 -6.42 33.38
C LEU A 550 2.99 -7.54 34.38
N THR A 551 2.31 -7.19 35.49
CA THR A 551 1.63 -8.14 36.37
C THR A 551 0.19 -7.67 36.57
N ARG A 552 -0.78 -8.56 36.33
CA ARG A 552 -2.21 -8.35 36.57
C ARG A 552 -2.64 -9.27 37.71
N THR A 553 -3.30 -8.72 38.73
CA THR A 553 -3.77 -9.46 39.92
C THR A 553 -5.29 -9.39 40.12
N THR A 554 -6.03 -9.04 39.07
CA THR A 554 -7.49 -9.27 39.01
C THR A 554 -7.73 -10.51 38.16
N ASN A 555 -8.83 -11.22 38.45
CA ASN A 555 -9.15 -12.47 37.80
C ASN A 555 -10.22 -12.23 36.73
N PRO A 556 -9.88 -12.19 35.43
CA PRO A 556 -10.86 -12.09 34.35
C PRO A 556 -11.65 -13.40 34.13
N HIS A 557 -11.71 -14.30 35.12
CA HIS A 557 -12.33 -15.62 35.03
C HIS A 557 -11.71 -16.56 33.96
N ILE A 558 -10.46 -16.28 33.58
CA ILE A 558 -9.62 -17.13 32.72
C ILE A 558 -8.73 -18.00 33.63
N ASP A 559 -8.79 -19.33 33.46
CA ASP A 559 -7.94 -20.29 34.17
C ASP A 559 -7.15 -21.13 33.17
N LEU A 560 -5.93 -20.68 32.87
CA LEU A 560 -5.01 -21.39 31.97
C LEU A 560 -4.54 -22.74 32.54
N THR A 561 -4.78 -23.03 33.82
CA THR A 561 -4.34 -24.28 34.47
C THR A 561 -5.33 -25.41 34.26
N ASN A 562 -6.62 -25.19 34.53
CA ASN A 562 -7.67 -26.21 34.50
C ASN A 562 -8.46 -26.23 33.18
N ASP A 563 -8.68 -25.08 32.55
CA ASP A 563 -9.44 -25.00 31.28
C ASP A 563 -8.54 -25.07 30.04
N ALA A 564 -7.23 -25.32 30.23
CA ALA A 564 -6.15 -25.24 29.25
C ALA A 564 -6.48 -25.80 27.85
N GLU A 565 -7.03 -27.02 27.78
CA GLU A 565 -7.35 -27.75 26.55
C GLU A 565 -8.61 -27.21 25.86
N ASN A 566 -9.47 -26.51 26.61
CA ASN A 566 -10.74 -25.94 26.14
C ASN A 566 -10.65 -24.43 25.88
N ILE A 567 -9.45 -23.85 25.97
CA ILE A 567 -9.12 -22.47 25.62
C ILE A 567 -8.36 -22.43 24.28
N LYS A 568 -8.65 -21.43 23.45
CA LYS A 568 -7.84 -21.04 22.28
C LYS A 568 -7.56 -19.55 22.34
N LEU A 569 -6.40 -19.17 21.79
CA LEU A 569 -5.94 -17.79 21.65
C LEU A 569 -5.99 -17.47 20.16
N VAL A 570 -6.80 -16.49 19.77
CA VAL A 570 -7.11 -16.17 18.36
C VAL A 570 -7.86 -14.83 18.31
N ASP A 571 -7.51 -13.94 17.38
CA ASP A 571 -8.33 -12.76 17.06
C ASP A 571 -9.73 -13.22 16.59
N ILE A 572 -10.79 -12.80 17.29
CA ILE A 572 -12.19 -13.08 16.91
C ILE A 572 -12.98 -11.82 16.54
N ASN A 573 -12.33 -10.66 16.45
CA ASN A 573 -13.00 -9.38 16.32
C ASN A 573 -12.46 -8.50 15.17
N GLY A 574 -11.34 -8.85 14.53
CA GLY A 574 -10.69 -8.14 13.43
C GLY A 574 -9.90 -6.89 13.82
N ASP A 575 -9.46 -6.75 15.07
CA ASP A 575 -8.63 -5.62 15.54
C ASP A 575 -7.12 -5.91 15.59
N HIS A 576 -6.71 -7.12 15.19
CA HIS A 576 -5.34 -7.63 15.21
C HIS A 576 -4.75 -7.89 16.61
N LEU A 577 -5.55 -7.86 17.67
CA LEU A 577 -5.18 -8.33 19.00
C LEU A 577 -5.67 -9.76 19.22
N ILE A 578 -4.84 -10.58 19.88
CA ILE A 578 -5.19 -11.99 20.11
C ILE A 578 -6.16 -12.10 21.29
N ASP A 579 -7.41 -12.50 21.01
CA ASP A 579 -8.47 -12.69 22.01
C ASP A 579 -8.40 -14.07 22.69
N VAL A 580 -9.16 -14.24 23.78
CA VAL A 580 -9.27 -15.52 24.51
C VAL A 580 -10.66 -16.11 24.32
N VAL A 581 -10.74 -17.35 23.81
CA VAL A 581 -11.99 -18.07 23.54
C VAL A 581 -12.03 -19.41 24.28
N LYS A 582 -13.15 -19.74 24.92
CA LYS A 582 -13.33 -20.95 25.73
C LYS A 582 -14.65 -21.68 25.45
N THR A 583 -14.62 -23.02 25.40
CA THR A 583 -15.84 -23.86 25.36
C THR A 583 -16.12 -24.50 26.72
N THR A 584 -17.33 -24.35 27.28
CA THR A 584 -17.73 -25.01 28.56
C THR A 584 -18.58 -26.27 28.40
N GLY A 585 -18.98 -26.59 27.17
CA GLY A 585 -19.96 -27.65 26.86
C GLY A 585 -21.43 -27.19 26.92
N THR A 586 -21.71 -26.06 27.57
CA THR A 586 -23.06 -25.43 27.64
C THR A 586 -23.12 -24.01 27.06
N GLN A 587 -21.99 -23.32 27.00
CA GLN A 587 -21.82 -22.04 26.32
C GLN A 587 -20.39 -21.92 25.74
N MET A 588 -20.23 -21.02 24.77
CA MET A 588 -18.95 -20.42 24.46
C MET A 588 -18.77 -19.17 25.31
N GLN A 589 -17.55 -18.90 25.75
CA GLN A 589 -17.15 -17.71 26.48
C GLN A 589 -16.00 -17.06 25.71
N HIS A 590 -15.99 -15.74 25.62
CA HIS A 590 -14.85 -15.02 25.05
C HIS A 590 -14.59 -13.70 25.78
N TRP A 591 -13.33 -13.31 25.78
CA TRP A 591 -12.83 -12.06 26.32
C TRP A 591 -12.01 -11.39 25.23
N LEU A 592 -12.40 -10.18 24.86
CA LEU A 592 -11.67 -9.38 23.89
C LEU A 592 -10.43 -8.80 24.56
N ASN A 593 -9.29 -8.82 23.87
CA ASN A 593 -8.11 -8.09 24.30
C ASN A 593 -8.29 -6.61 23.97
N LEU A 594 -8.53 -5.77 24.99
CA LEU A 594 -8.72 -4.33 24.78
C LEU A 594 -7.41 -3.56 24.51
N GLY A 595 -6.28 -4.28 24.39
CA GLY A 595 -4.99 -3.75 23.96
C GLY A 595 -4.50 -2.57 24.81
N ARG A 596 -3.95 -1.56 24.14
CA ARG A 596 -3.40 -0.33 24.72
C ARG A 596 -4.49 0.72 25.00
N TYR A 597 -5.47 0.40 25.85
CA TYR A 597 -6.59 1.29 26.22
C TYR A 597 -6.21 2.31 27.33
N LYS A 598 -6.83 3.49 27.39
CA LYS A 598 -6.59 4.47 28.49
C LYS A 598 -7.33 4.10 29.76
N ASP A 599 -6.64 3.94 30.88
CA ASP A 599 -7.29 3.57 32.16
C ASP A 599 -8.42 4.58 32.51
N PRO A 600 -9.69 4.14 32.64
CA PRO A 600 -10.80 5.03 33.02
C PRO A 600 -10.59 5.78 34.33
N ASN A 601 -9.77 5.23 35.23
CA ASN A 601 -9.48 5.78 36.55
C ASN A 601 -8.25 6.69 36.56
N ASP A 602 -7.35 6.53 35.58
CA ASP A 602 -6.19 7.40 35.35
C ASP A 602 -5.91 7.56 33.84
N PRO A 603 -6.58 8.50 33.15
CA PRO A 603 -6.42 8.72 31.71
C PRO A 603 -5.03 9.19 31.25
N SER A 604 -4.05 9.29 32.16
CA SER A 604 -2.63 9.48 31.84
C SER A 604 -1.88 8.16 31.59
N LYS A 605 -2.44 7.02 31.99
CA LYS A 605 -1.89 5.68 31.74
C LYS A 605 -2.59 4.97 30.60
N MET A 606 -1.82 4.16 29.87
CA MET A 606 -2.36 3.06 29.07
C MET A 606 -2.40 1.81 29.95
N ALA A 607 -3.54 1.14 30.02
CA ALA A 607 -3.62 -0.26 30.42
C ALA A 607 -3.25 -1.14 29.21
N ILE A 608 -2.66 -2.31 29.48
CA ILE A 608 -2.26 -3.33 28.50
C ILE A 608 -2.70 -4.69 29.07
N GLY A 609 -3.01 -5.67 28.22
CA GLY A 609 -3.45 -6.99 28.67
C GLY A 609 -4.77 -6.95 29.47
N VAL A 610 -5.75 -6.21 28.95
CA VAL A 610 -7.08 -6.11 29.55
C VAL A 610 -8.05 -6.99 28.76
N PHE A 611 -8.25 -8.20 29.25
CA PHE A 611 -9.23 -9.15 28.70
C PHE A 611 -10.63 -8.86 29.26
N GLY A 612 -11.61 -8.61 28.39
CA GLY A 612 -12.97 -8.26 28.80
C GLY A 612 -13.86 -7.79 27.65
N HIS A 613 -14.74 -6.83 27.93
CA HIS A 613 -15.51 -6.08 26.93
C HIS A 613 -15.94 -4.71 27.48
N ILE A 614 -16.42 -3.80 26.62
CA ILE A 614 -17.10 -2.57 27.04
C ILE A 614 -18.59 -2.86 27.23
N ASP A 615 -19.12 -2.55 28.41
CA ASP A 615 -20.53 -2.76 28.75
C ASP A 615 -21.46 -1.72 28.09
N ALA A 616 -22.78 -1.97 28.14
CA ALA A 616 -23.79 -1.06 27.58
C ALA A 616 -23.91 0.31 28.32
N SER A 617 -23.08 0.56 29.33
CA SER A 617 -22.93 1.85 30.03
C SER A 617 -21.59 2.53 29.75
N GLY A 618 -20.71 1.93 28.92
CA GLY A 618 -19.39 2.45 28.56
C GLY A 618 -18.25 2.08 29.52
N ASN A 619 -18.46 1.14 30.45
CA ASN A 619 -17.42 0.70 31.39
C ASN A 619 -16.70 -0.56 30.88
N ILE A 620 -15.44 -0.75 31.30
CA ILE A 620 -14.75 -2.04 31.09
C ILE A 620 -15.34 -3.08 32.05
N SER A 621 -15.71 -4.23 31.51
CA SER A 621 -16.17 -5.42 32.23
C SER A 621 -15.17 -6.56 32.02
N GLU A 622 -14.69 -7.17 33.12
CA GLU A 622 -13.83 -8.38 33.07
C GLU A 622 -14.66 -9.68 32.96
N GLU A 623 -15.99 -9.60 32.87
CA GLU A 623 -16.88 -10.73 32.59
C GLU A 623 -16.80 -11.15 31.10
N PRO A 624 -16.84 -12.46 30.78
CA PRO A 624 -16.88 -12.92 29.39
C PRO A 624 -18.19 -12.55 28.69
N ILE A 625 -18.09 -12.24 27.40
CA ILE A 625 -19.24 -12.32 26.50
C ILE A 625 -19.57 -13.81 26.30
N THR A 626 -20.86 -14.19 26.34
CA THR A 626 -21.29 -15.58 26.31
C THR A 626 -22.28 -15.89 25.19
N THR A 627 -21.97 -16.91 24.38
CA THR A 627 -22.76 -17.34 23.22
C THR A 627 -23.08 -18.84 23.28
N CYS A 628 -23.94 -19.33 22.39
CA CYS A 628 -24.36 -20.73 22.33
C CYS A 628 -23.19 -21.68 21.97
N VAL A 629 -23.32 -22.97 22.28
CA VAL A 629 -22.35 -23.96 21.77
C VAL A 629 -22.72 -24.36 20.35
N LEU A 630 -21.78 -24.22 19.43
CA LEU A 630 -21.89 -24.69 18.06
C LEU A 630 -22.02 -26.21 18.01
N HIS A 631 -22.83 -26.75 17.10
CA HIS A 631 -22.90 -28.20 16.91
C HIS A 631 -23.34 -28.61 15.50
N LYS A 632 -22.71 -29.66 14.98
CA LYS A 632 -23.16 -30.37 13.75
C LYS A 632 -23.99 -31.62 14.06
N GLY A 633 -24.66 -31.62 15.23
CA GLY A 633 -25.27 -32.81 15.85
C GLY A 633 -24.52 -33.28 17.10
N ILE A 634 -23.24 -32.96 17.23
CA ILE A 634 -22.44 -33.07 18.48
C ILE A 634 -21.89 -31.70 18.88
N PRO A 635 -21.90 -31.33 20.19
CA PRO A 635 -21.32 -30.06 20.65
C PRO A 635 -19.83 -29.94 20.32
N ILE A 636 -19.42 -28.75 19.86
CA ILE A 636 -18.02 -28.41 19.59
C ILE A 636 -17.29 -28.14 20.91
N GLN A 637 -16.13 -28.75 21.11
CA GLN A 637 -15.23 -28.57 22.26
C GLN A 637 -13.81 -28.40 21.74
N PHE A 638 -13.06 -27.41 22.24
CA PHE A 638 -11.70 -27.11 21.73
C PHE A 638 -10.62 -28.15 22.11
N SER A 639 -10.97 -29.08 23.01
CA SER A 639 -10.19 -30.26 23.39
C SER A 639 -10.36 -31.46 22.44
N ASP A 640 -11.28 -31.40 21.48
CA ASP A 640 -11.40 -32.42 20.42
C ASP A 640 -10.47 -32.06 19.25
N ASN A 641 -9.47 -32.90 18.97
CA ASN A 641 -8.49 -32.69 17.90
C ASN A 641 -9.10 -32.60 16.47
N ARG A 642 -10.38 -32.92 16.31
CA ARG A 642 -11.16 -32.66 15.08
C ARG A 642 -11.55 -31.19 14.91
N VAL A 643 -11.57 -30.42 15.99
CA VAL A 643 -11.85 -28.98 15.99
C VAL A 643 -10.54 -28.22 15.76
N LYS A 644 -10.55 -27.32 14.78
CA LYS A 644 -9.40 -26.51 14.36
C LYS A 644 -9.86 -25.09 14.04
N PHE A 645 -8.90 -24.18 13.89
CA PHE A 645 -9.12 -22.83 13.41
C PHE A 645 -8.35 -22.64 12.09
N ALA A 646 -8.97 -22.00 11.11
CA ALA A 646 -8.37 -21.65 9.82
C ALA A 646 -9.26 -20.66 9.06
N ASP A 647 -8.70 -19.80 8.21
CA ASP A 647 -9.47 -18.95 7.29
C ASP A 647 -9.91 -19.76 6.05
N VAL A 648 -11.12 -20.33 6.10
CA VAL A 648 -11.57 -21.31 5.07
C VAL A 648 -12.11 -20.61 3.81
N ASN A 649 -12.62 -19.40 3.95
CA ASN A 649 -13.13 -18.57 2.85
C ASN A 649 -12.12 -17.53 2.35
N GLY A 650 -11.00 -17.29 3.03
CA GLY A 650 -10.01 -16.29 2.62
C GLY A 650 -10.55 -14.87 2.79
N ASP A 651 -11.12 -14.56 3.95
CA ASP A 651 -11.59 -13.21 4.29
C ASP A 651 -10.81 -12.52 5.42
N GLY A 652 -9.72 -13.13 5.89
CA GLY A 652 -8.83 -12.63 6.92
C GLY A 652 -9.24 -13.02 8.34
N LEU A 653 -10.38 -13.70 8.53
CA LEU A 653 -10.86 -14.12 9.85
C LEU A 653 -10.64 -15.63 10.06
N GLN A 654 -10.31 -16.03 11.30
CA GLN A 654 -10.10 -17.44 11.63
C GLN A 654 -11.42 -18.15 11.91
N ASP A 655 -11.86 -19.04 11.02
CA ASP A 655 -13.10 -19.82 11.17
C ASP A 655 -12.95 -20.99 12.14
N ILE A 656 -14.04 -21.35 12.84
CA ILE A 656 -14.11 -22.60 13.59
C ILE A 656 -14.42 -23.75 12.61
N VAL A 657 -13.50 -24.70 12.49
CA VAL A 657 -13.59 -25.86 11.60
C VAL A 657 -13.77 -27.15 12.41
N PHE A 658 -14.58 -28.08 11.90
CA PHE A 658 -14.62 -29.48 12.38
C PHE A 658 -14.37 -30.44 11.21
N VAL A 659 -13.30 -31.23 11.33
CA VAL A 659 -12.85 -32.21 10.33
C VAL A 659 -12.91 -33.63 10.88
N ASP A 660 -13.53 -34.54 10.13
CA ASP A 660 -13.64 -35.97 10.44
C ASP A 660 -13.68 -36.78 9.14
N TYR A 661 -13.60 -38.11 9.22
CA TYR A 661 -13.40 -38.98 8.06
C TYR A 661 -14.54 -38.87 7.04
N GLY A 662 -14.31 -38.16 5.93
CA GLY A 662 -15.33 -37.83 4.94
C GLY A 662 -16.33 -36.75 5.38
N THR A 663 -15.93 -35.82 6.25
CA THR A 663 -16.76 -34.66 6.62
C THR A 663 -15.91 -33.47 7.05
N PHE A 664 -16.02 -32.37 6.30
CA PHE A 664 -15.48 -31.07 6.63
C PHE A 664 -16.64 -30.09 6.75
N VAL A 665 -16.75 -29.41 7.90
CA VAL A 665 -17.70 -28.33 8.11
C VAL A 665 -17.03 -27.18 8.85
N TYR A 666 -17.46 -25.95 8.58
CA TYR A 666 -16.94 -24.77 9.28
C TYR A 666 -18.07 -23.79 9.64
N TRP A 667 -17.83 -22.97 10.65
CA TRP A 667 -18.69 -21.88 11.06
C TRP A 667 -17.94 -20.58 10.82
N PRO A 668 -18.31 -19.80 9.79
CA PRO A 668 -17.68 -18.51 9.52
C PRO A 668 -17.60 -17.59 10.73
N ASN A 669 -16.46 -16.96 10.98
CA ASN A 669 -16.34 -15.87 11.95
C ASN A 669 -17.13 -14.65 11.46
N LYS A 670 -17.74 -13.90 12.37
CA LYS A 670 -18.53 -12.68 12.08
C LYS A 670 -18.24 -11.53 13.04
N GLY A 671 -17.12 -11.60 13.77
CA GLY A 671 -16.76 -10.64 14.80
C GLY A 671 -17.45 -10.90 16.13
N HIS A 672 -16.86 -10.42 17.22
CA HIS A 672 -17.48 -10.33 18.55
C HIS A 672 -18.05 -11.68 19.02
N GLY A 673 -17.29 -12.76 18.74
CA GLY A 673 -17.61 -14.15 19.07
C GLY A 673 -18.93 -14.69 18.48
N ASN A 674 -19.39 -14.11 17.37
CA ASN A 674 -20.52 -14.61 16.60
C ASN A 674 -20.03 -15.52 15.46
N TRP A 675 -20.58 -16.73 15.40
CA TRP A 675 -20.11 -17.77 14.50
C TRP A 675 -21.25 -18.37 13.67
N GLY A 676 -20.96 -18.65 12.41
CA GLY A 676 -21.84 -19.40 11.51
C GLY A 676 -22.89 -18.57 10.78
N THR A 677 -23.64 -19.25 9.91
CA THR A 677 -24.52 -18.66 8.90
C THR A 677 -25.81 -18.00 9.44
N GLY A 678 -26.21 -18.27 10.69
CA GLY A 678 -27.40 -17.67 11.32
C GLY A 678 -27.09 -16.49 12.27
N ASP A 679 -28.12 -15.82 12.79
CA ASP A 679 -28.04 -14.59 13.62
C ASP A 679 -27.35 -14.76 14.99
N TYR A 680 -27.51 -13.82 15.92
CA TYR A 680 -27.00 -13.97 17.29
C TYR A 680 -27.49 -15.28 17.95
N CYS A 681 -26.63 -15.94 18.73
CA CYS A 681 -26.90 -17.25 19.31
C CYS A 681 -26.68 -17.23 20.83
N ALA A 682 -27.76 -17.18 21.60
CA ALA A 682 -27.71 -16.94 23.05
C ALA A 682 -27.08 -18.09 23.86
N ALA A 683 -26.34 -17.74 24.91
CA ALA A 683 -25.77 -18.68 25.87
C ALA A 683 -26.81 -19.66 26.47
N GLY A 684 -26.37 -20.87 26.80
CA GLY A 684 -27.24 -21.95 27.29
C GLY A 684 -28.13 -22.59 26.22
N THR A 685 -27.97 -22.23 24.94
CA THR A 685 -28.61 -22.88 23.79
C THR A 685 -27.58 -23.59 22.90
N TYR A 686 -28.04 -24.27 21.84
CA TYR A 686 -27.19 -24.97 20.87
C TYR A 686 -27.39 -24.42 19.45
N GLY A 687 -26.30 -24.07 18.77
CA GLY A 687 -26.29 -23.45 17.44
C GLY A 687 -26.51 -24.42 16.28
N ALA A 688 -27.72 -24.97 16.15
CA ALA A 688 -28.04 -26.01 15.18
C ALA A 688 -27.98 -25.52 13.72
N ASN A 689 -27.38 -26.32 12.83
CA ASN A 689 -27.42 -26.15 11.37
C ASN A 689 -26.92 -24.78 10.85
N ARG A 690 -25.94 -24.19 11.54
CA ARG A 690 -25.33 -22.89 11.22
C ARG A 690 -23.93 -22.99 10.59
N TYR A 691 -23.55 -24.17 10.13
CA TYR A 691 -22.27 -24.43 9.48
C TYR A 691 -22.42 -24.44 7.96
N ILE A 692 -21.33 -24.13 7.27
CA ILE A 692 -21.14 -24.49 5.86
C ILE A 692 -20.49 -25.88 5.84
N ALA A 693 -20.91 -26.74 4.91
CA ALA A 693 -20.34 -28.07 4.71
C ALA A 693 -19.71 -28.13 3.32
N MET A 694 -18.41 -28.43 3.26
CA MET A 694 -17.70 -28.46 1.98
C MET A 694 -18.01 -29.75 1.20
N GLY A 695 -18.23 -29.59 -0.10
CA GLY A 695 -18.29 -30.67 -1.06
C GLY A 695 -16.99 -31.46 -1.13
N SER A 696 -17.08 -32.72 -1.56
CA SER A 696 -15.93 -33.63 -1.72
C SER A 696 -15.04 -33.83 -0.47
N ALA A 697 -15.54 -33.47 0.73
CA ALA A 697 -14.84 -33.57 2.02
C ALA A 697 -14.01 -34.87 2.15
N PRO A 698 -12.66 -34.79 2.19
CA PRO A 698 -11.84 -35.97 1.89
C PRO A 698 -11.90 -37.13 2.89
N TYR A 699 -11.77 -38.35 2.34
CA TYR A 699 -11.49 -39.57 3.08
C TYR A 699 -9.97 -39.72 3.29
N PHE A 700 -9.46 -39.04 4.32
CA PHE A 700 -8.02 -39.04 4.65
C PHE A 700 -7.50 -40.41 5.14
N SER A 701 -6.21 -40.66 4.94
CA SER A 701 -5.61 -42.00 5.04
C SER A 701 -5.49 -42.56 6.47
N SER A 702 -5.32 -41.69 7.47
CA SER A 702 -5.16 -42.05 8.89
C SER A 702 -6.30 -41.49 9.72
N MET A 703 -6.98 -42.33 10.50
CA MET A 703 -8.11 -41.97 11.39
C MET A 703 -7.71 -41.15 12.64
N ASP A 704 -6.56 -40.49 12.59
CA ASP A 704 -6.01 -39.69 13.68
C ASP A 704 -6.11 -38.20 13.31
N PRO A 705 -7.07 -37.45 13.88
CA PRO A 705 -7.33 -36.06 13.51
C PRO A 705 -6.26 -35.08 14.02
N SER A 706 -5.34 -35.52 14.90
CA SER A 706 -4.17 -34.71 15.26
C SER A 706 -3.23 -34.48 14.08
N LYS A 707 -3.22 -35.42 13.10
CA LYS A 707 -2.37 -35.37 11.89
C LYS A 707 -3.00 -34.65 10.69
N ILE A 708 -4.15 -34.01 10.89
CA ILE A 708 -4.78 -33.13 9.90
C ILE A 708 -4.36 -31.69 10.22
N TYR A 709 -3.88 -30.98 9.20
CA TYR A 709 -3.48 -29.58 9.27
C TYR A 709 -4.29 -28.77 8.26
N LEU A 710 -4.45 -27.48 8.54
CA LEU A 710 -5.17 -26.51 7.72
C LEU A 710 -4.31 -25.25 7.59
N GLY A 711 -4.32 -24.61 6.41
CA GLY A 711 -3.53 -23.40 6.16
C GLY A 711 -3.37 -23.12 4.67
N ASP A 712 -3.06 -21.87 4.31
CA ASP A 712 -2.76 -21.48 2.91
C ASP A 712 -1.33 -21.92 2.55
N ILE A 713 -1.24 -23.08 1.90
CA ILE A 713 0.02 -23.70 1.44
C ILE A 713 0.25 -23.51 -0.06
N ASN A 714 -0.73 -22.98 -0.79
CA ASN A 714 -0.63 -22.72 -2.23
C ASN A 714 -0.52 -21.22 -2.57
N GLY A 715 -0.65 -20.34 -1.58
CA GLY A 715 -0.47 -18.89 -1.69
C GLY A 715 -1.66 -18.14 -2.29
N ASP A 716 -2.88 -18.68 -2.18
CA ASP A 716 -4.11 -18.09 -2.76
C ASP A 716 -5.07 -17.45 -1.76
N GLY A 717 -4.75 -17.50 -0.47
CA GLY A 717 -5.54 -16.94 0.62
C GLY A 717 -6.62 -17.87 1.18
N LEU A 718 -6.83 -19.08 0.63
CA LEU A 718 -7.75 -20.06 1.17
C LEU A 718 -7.00 -21.09 2.04
N ALA A 719 -7.53 -21.43 3.21
CA ALA A 719 -6.98 -22.55 3.97
C ALA A 719 -7.25 -23.89 3.26
N ASP A 720 -6.18 -24.50 2.75
CA ASP A 720 -6.16 -25.87 2.24
C ASP A 720 -6.21 -26.89 3.38
N MET A 721 -6.37 -28.18 3.05
CA MET A 721 -6.25 -29.27 4.01
C MET A 721 -5.16 -30.25 3.62
N PHE A 722 -4.37 -30.70 4.59
CA PHE A 722 -3.34 -31.72 4.36
C PHE A 722 -3.16 -32.70 5.53
N GLN A 723 -2.61 -33.88 5.22
CA GLN A 723 -2.29 -34.94 6.18
C GLN A 723 -0.84 -35.41 6.01
N VAL A 724 -0.03 -35.26 7.06
CA VAL A 724 1.33 -35.81 7.10
C VAL A 724 1.30 -37.29 7.46
N ARG A 725 1.96 -38.12 6.63
CA ARG A 725 2.14 -39.56 6.81
C ARG A 725 3.62 -39.90 7.00
N ALA A 726 3.96 -41.18 7.14
CA ALA A 726 5.32 -41.63 7.44
C ALA A 726 6.40 -41.22 6.42
N ASN A 727 6.02 -40.95 5.17
CA ASN A 727 6.97 -40.69 4.08
C ASN A 727 6.32 -39.92 2.92
N GLN A 728 5.14 -39.35 3.14
CA GLN A 728 4.33 -38.64 2.14
C GLN A 728 3.43 -37.61 2.84
N VAL A 729 3.12 -36.50 2.17
CA VAL A 729 2.02 -35.60 2.54
C VAL A 729 0.86 -35.84 1.57
N ASP A 730 -0.36 -35.98 2.08
CA ASP A 730 -1.58 -35.88 1.28
C ASP A 730 -2.05 -34.43 1.31
N VAL A 731 -2.29 -33.82 0.15
CA VAL A 731 -2.75 -32.42 0.03
C VAL A 731 -4.08 -32.39 -0.74
N TRP A 732 -4.99 -31.54 -0.27
CA TRP A 732 -6.28 -31.24 -0.87
C TRP A 732 -6.47 -29.73 -0.92
N LEU A 733 -6.42 -29.16 -2.12
CA LEU A 733 -6.55 -27.71 -2.29
C LEU A 733 -8.02 -27.27 -2.20
N ASN A 734 -8.25 -26.11 -1.60
CA ASN A 734 -9.56 -25.54 -1.32
C ASN A 734 -10.09 -24.76 -2.54
N LYS A 735 -11.32 -25.04 -2.98
CA LYS A 735 -12.05 -24.31 -4.03
C LYS A 735 -13.32 -23.64 -3.50
N ILE A 736 -13.24 -23.07 -2.29
CA ILE A 736 -14.29 -22.34 -1.55
C ILE A 736 -15.45 -23.26 -1.09
N ASP A 737 -16.14 -23.94 -2.01
CA ASP A 737 -17.27 -24.81 -1.67
C ASP A 737 -16.95 -26.31 -1.72
N TYR A 738 -15.81 -26.73 -2.27
CA TYR A 738 -15.31 -28.11 -2.25
C TYR A 738 -13.77 -28.22 -2.20
N PHE A 739 -13.27 -29.42 -1.92
CA PHE A 739 -11.85 -29.77 -2.07
C PHE A 739 -11.55 -30.46 -3.40
N GLU A 740 -10.39 -30.15 -3.98
CA GLU A 740 -9.86 -30.80 -5.19
C GLU A 740 -9.38 -32.24 -4.98
N ASP A 741 -9.08 -32.92 -6.09
CA ASP A 741 -8.50 -34.25 -6.10
C ASP A 741 -7.14 -34.29 -5.37
N ARG A 742 -6.91 -35.41 -4.67
CA ARG A 742 -5.79 -35.60 -3.74
C ARG A 742 -4.42 -35.56 -4.45
N ALA A 743 -3.63 -34.53 -4.19
CA ALA A 743 -2.19 -34.56 -4.44
C ALA A 743 -1.49 -35.43 -3.38
N ILE A 744 -0.40 -36.11 -3.78
CA ILE A 744 0.44 -36.91 -2.88
C ILE A 744 1.90 -36.58 -3.14
N ILE A 745 2.52 -35.87 -2.20
CA ILE A 745 3.91 -35.39 -2.27
C ILE A 745 4.78 -36.34 -1.43
N SER A 746 6.03 -36.55 -1.83
CA SER A 746 6.98 -37.38 -1.06
C SER A 746 7.58 -36.57 0.09
N ALA A 747 7.69 -37.17 1.28
CA ALA A 747 8.11 -36.48 2.51
C ALA A 747 9.26 -37.20 3.23
N PRO A 748 9.94 -36.55 4.20
CA PRO A 748 10.89 -37.21 5.10
C PRO A 748 10.27 -38.41 5.84
N TRP A 749 11.11 -39.28 6.41
CA TRP A 749 10.66 -40.50 7.09
C TRP A 749 10.13 -40.23 8.52
N GLY A 750 9.07 -39.43 8.61
CA GLY A 750 8.47 -38.97 9.86
C GLY A 750 7.93 -40.11 10.74
N HIS A 751 8.34 -40.12 12.01
CA HIS A 751 7.83 -41.06 13.00
C HIS A 751 6.34 -40.80 13.29
N GLN A 752 5.47 -41.75 12.92
CA GLN A 752 3.99 -41.65 12.99
C GLN A 752 3.36 -41.43 14.39
N PHE A 753 4.16 -41.22 15.44
CA PHE A 753 3.76 -41.37 16.84
C PHE A 753 4.12 -40.17 17.74
N THR A 754 4.59 -39.05 17.16
CA THR A 754 5.07 -37.88 17.92
C THR A 754 4.68 -36.57 17.24
N ASP A 755 4.31 -35.56 18.03
CA ASP A 755 4.01 -34.20 17.56
C ASP A 755 5.30 -33.44 17.19
N ARG A 756 5.89 -33.75 16.03
CA ARG A 756 7.13 -33.11 15.53
C ARG A 756 6.90 -32.22 14.32
N VAL A 757 5.65 -32.00 13.92
CA VAL A 757 5.30 -31.20 12.75
C VAL A 757 4.86 -29.82 13.20
N ARG A 758 5.35 -28.78 12.53
CA ARG A 758 4.87 -27.40 12.65
C ARG A 758 4.61 -26.82 11.26
N ILE A 759 3.67 -25.88 11.20
CA ILE A 759 3.29 -25.19 9.97
C ILE A 759 3.71 -23.74 10.17
N ALA A 760 4.67 -23.27 9.38
CA ALA A 760 5.29 -21.96 9.53
C ALA A 760 6.07 -21.61 8.26
N ASP A 761 6.25 -20.33 8.01
CA ASP A 761 6.98 -19.81 6.85
C ASP A 761 8.49 -19.78 7.14
N MET A 762 9.16 -20.93 7.03
CA MET A 762 10.54 -21.11 7.51
C MET A 762 11.58 -20.42 6.63
N ASN A 763 11.24 -20.17 5.36
CA ASN A 763 12.06 -19.41 4.40
C ASN A 763 11.68 -17.92 4.32
N GLY A 764 10.56 -17.48 4.92
CA GLY A 764 10.06 -16.11 4.86
C GLY A 764 9.47 -15.72 3.50
N SER A 765 8.93 -16.66 2.74
CA SER A 765 8.35 -16.47 1.40
C SER A 765 7.03 -15.72 1.36
N GLY A 766 6.32 -15.60 2.48
CA GLY A 766 4.90 -15.29 2.54
C GLY A 766 4.02 -16.48 2.16
N SER A 767 4.47 -17.72 2.38
CA SER A 767 3.69 -18.97 2.22
C SER A 767 4.04 -19.98 3.31
N GLN A 768 3.13 -20.90 3.64
CA GLN A 768 3.33 -21.82 4.77
C GLN A 768 4.10 -23.09 4.38
N ASP A 769 5.28 -23.28 4.97
CA ASP A 769 6.04 -24.53 4.88
C ASP A 769 5.54 -25.58 5.88
N ILE A 770 5.86 -26.85 5.61
CA ILE A 770 5.66 -27.96 6.55
C ILE A 770 7.01 -28.33 7.18
N LEU A 771 7.24 -27.99 8.45
CA LEU A 771 8.46 -28.31 9.20
C LEU A 771 8.36 -29.69 9.89
N TRP A 772 9.41 -30.50 9.78
CA TRP A 772 9.69 -31.66 10.63
C TRP A 772 10.83 -31.33 11.60
N GLY A 773 10.50 -31.14 12.89
CA GLY A 773 11.47 -30.89 13.96
C GLY A 773 12.07 -32.18 14.53
N ASP A 774 12.84 -32.91 13.73
CA ASP A 774 13.58 -34.10 14.17
C ASP A 774 14.98 -33.70 14.69
N GLY A 775 15.31 -34.06 15.94
CA GLY A 775 16.51 -33.56 16.63
C GLY A 775 17.83 -33.83 15.90
N GLY A 776 18.53 -32.76 15.52
CA GLY A 776 19.76 -32.76 14.73
C GLY A 776 19.56 -32.78 13.21
N GLU A 777 18.32 -32.93 12.74
CA GLU A 777 17.94 -33.03 11.33
C GLU A 777 16.56 -32.37 11.09
N TYR A 778 16.43 -31.08 11.38
CA TYR A 778 15.23 -30.30 11.05
C TYR A 778 15.17 -30.10 9.53
N LYS A 779 13.98 -30.27 8.95
CA LYS A 779 13.75 -30.16 7.50
C LYS A 779 12.38 -29.55 7.27
N TYR A 780 12.23 -28.64 6.31
CA TYR A 780 10.91 -28.14 5.89
C TYR A 780 10.61 -28.54 4.45
N MET A 781 9.33 -28.51 4.08
CA MET A 781 8.87 -28.68 2.70
C MET A 781 8.22 -27.39 2.22
N ASP A 782 8.82 -26.82 1.19
CA ASP A 782 8.32 -25.65 0.47
C ASP A 782 7.42 -26.10 -0.68
N LEU A 783 6.19 -25.59 -0.67
CA LEU A 783 5.14 -25.94 -1.64
C LEU A 783 4.99 -24.91 -2.76
N THR A 784 5.61 -23.73 -2.64
CA THR A 784 5.59 -22.66 -3.66
C THR A 784 6.94 -22.43 -4.35
N GLY A 785 8.04 -22.92 -3.78
CA GLY A 785 9.40 -22.68 -4.26
C GLY A 785 9.85 -21.23 -4.02
N GLY A 786 9.39 -20.60 -2.93
CA GLY A 786 9.57 -19.19 -2.61
C GLY A 786 8.77 -18.22 -3.50
N ILE A 787 7.96 -18.70 -4.45
CA ILE A 787 7.24 -17.87 -5.42
C ILE A 787 5.82 -17.60 -4.92
N LYS A 788 5.53 -16.36 -4.48
CA LYS A 788 4.14 -15.92 -4.28
C LYS A 788 3.40 -15.93 -5.64
N PRO A 789 2.40 -16.80 -5.86
CA PRO A 789 1.73 -16.91 -7.16
C PRO A 789 0.69 -15.80 -7.35
N ARG A 790 0.08 -15.75 -8.54
CA ARG A 790 -1.07 -14.89 -8.88
C ARG A 790 -0.78 -13.37 -8.83
N LEU A 791 0.48 -12.96 -8.79
CA LEU A 791 0.93 -11.56 -8.98
C LEU A 791 1.22 -11.28 -10.46
N ILE A 792 1.00 -10.06 -10.97
CA ILE A 792 1.30 -9.75 -12.39
C ILE A 792 2.81 -9.62 -12.59
N ASN A 793 3.43 -10.57 -13.29
CA ASN A 793 4.86 -10.55 -13.62
C ASN A 793 5.14 -10.10 -15.08
N VAL A 794 4.15 -10.10 -15.96
CA VAL A 794 4.31 -9.72 -17.37
C VAL A 794 3.18 -8.81 -17.83
N VAL A 795 3.56 -7.75 -18.56
CA VAL A 795 2.64 -6.80 -19.19
C VAL A 795 3.04 -6.54 -20.64
N HIS A 796 2.22 -7.01 -21.58
CA HIS A 796 2.34 -6.70 -23.01
C HIS A 796 1.39 -5.56 -23.38
N ASN A 797 1.90 -4.45 -23.93
CA ASN A 797 1.08 -3.27 -24.23
C ASN A 797 0.36 -3.29 -25.60
N GLY A 798 0.43 -4.40 -26.33
CA GLY A 798 -0.12 -4.58 -27.68
C GLY A 798 0.63 -3.85 -28.81
N LEU A 799 1.52 -2.93 -28.47
CA LEU A 799 2.28 -2.06 -29.38
C LEU A 799 3.79 -2.37 -29.34
N GLY A 800 4.14 -3.62 -29.07
CA GLY A 800 5.53 -4.10 -29.01
C GLY A 800 6.33 -3.66 -27.77
N GLY A 801 5.69 -3.02 -26.79
CA GLY A 801 6.28 -2.82 -25.46
C GLY A 801 5.96 -4.00 -24.54
N LEU A 802 6.99 -4.54 -23.91
CA LEU A 802 6.92 -5.63 -22.92
C LEU A 802 7.56 -5.15 -21.62
N THR A 803 6.82 -5.16 -20.51
CA THR A 803 7.37 -4.99 -19.16
C THR A 803 7.32 -6.32 -18.42
N ARG A 804 8.44 -6.76 -17.86
CA ARG A 804 8.51 -7.83 -16.85
C ARG A 804 8.71 -7.23 -15.46
N ILE A 805 8.18 -7.89 -14.46
CA ILE A 805 8.21 -7.49 -13.04
C ILE A 805 8.62 -8.73 -12.24
N ASN A 806 9.74 -8.63 -11.53
CA ASN A 806 10.22 -9.65 -10.61
C ASN A 806 9.89 -9.22 -9.17
N TYR A 807 9.57 -10.19 -8.32
CA TYR A 807 9.24 -9.98 -6.91
C TYR A 807 10.17 -10.82 -6.02
N ALA A 808 10.34 -10.39 -4.77
CA ALA A 808 10.97 -11.15 -3.69
C ALA A 808 10.30 -10.78 -2.35
N PRO A 809 10.39 -11.59 -1.30
CA PRO A 809 9.98 -11.18 0.04
C PRO A 809 10.97 -10.21 0.67
N SER A 810 10.51 -9.40 1.63
CA SER A 810 11.34 -8.45 2.38
C SER A 810 12.38 -9.13 3.27
N THR A 811 12.13 -10.35 3.70
CA THR A 811 13.05 -11.23 4.45
C THR A 811 14.33 -11.51 3.66
N GLU A 812 14.25 -11.76 2.35
CA GLU A 812 15.42 -11.93 1.48
C GLU A 812 16.29 -10.66 1.47
N GLN A 813 15.66 -9.48 1.37
CA GLN A 813 16.34 -8.19 1.39
C GLN A 813 16.97 -7.87 2.77
N TYR A 814 16.40 -8.40 3.84
CA TYR A 814 16.89 -8.24 5.21
C TYR A 814 18.05 -9.20 5.52
N VAL A 815 17.89 -10.50 5.19
CA VAL A 815 18.95 -11.52 5.33
C VAL A 815 20.19 -11.13 4.52
N ALA A 816 20.01 -10.70 3.26
CA ALA A 816 21.10 -10.24 2.40
C ALA A 816 21.79 -8.95 2.91
N ALA A 817 21.24 -8.28 3.93
CA ALA A 817 21.83 -7.11 4.58
C ALA A 817 22.50 -7.43 5.93
N LYS A 818 22.23 -8.59 6.55
CA LYS A 818 22.69 -8.95 7.92
C LYS A 818 24.21 -8.84 8.13
N SER A 819 25.04 -9.11 7.10
CA SER A 819 26.50 -9.14 7.23
C SER A 819 27.20 -7.79 7.05
N ASP A 820 26.66 -6.93 6.18
CA ASP A 820 27.39 -5.78 5.61
C ASP A 820 26.90 -4.44 6.17
N ASP A 821 25.58 -4.31 6.34
CA ASP A 821 24.87 -3.10 6.77
C ASP A 821 23.47 -3.53 7.27
N PRO A 822 23.34 -4.01 8.52
CA PRO A 822 22.09 -4.58 9.03
C PRO A 822 20.99 -3.51 9.21
N TRP A 823 19.73 -3.91 9.05
CA TRP A 823 18.61 -2.96 9.18
C TRP A 823 18.43 -2.45 10.62
N SER A 824 18.11 -1.17 10.77
CA SER A 824 17.82 -0.54 12.06
C SER A 824 16.39 -0.78 12.57
N THR A 825 15.50 -1.26 11.71
CA THR A 825 14.12 -1.66 12.05
C THR A 825 13.66 -2.83 11.18
N THR A 826 12.85 -3.69 11.78
CA THR A 826 12.33 -4.94 11.21
C THR A 826 10.79 -4.95 11.16
N CYS A 827 10.19 -5.98 10.57
CA CYS A 827 8.74 -6.20 10.55
C CYS A 827 8.45 -7.70 10.73
N PRO A 828 7.50 -8.09 11.60
CA PRO A 828 7.23 -9.49 11.94
C PRO A 828 6.42 -10.24 10.86
N PHE A 829 6.59 -9.88 9.59
CA PHE A 829 5.96 -10.52 8.44
C PHE A 829 6.71 -10.24 7.13
N PRO A 830 6.80 -11.21 6.21
CA PRO A 830 7.37 -11.01 4.88
C PRO A 830 6.43 -10.22 3.96
N GLN A 831 6.82 -8.99 3.61
CA GLN A 831 6.15 -8.20 2.58
C GLN A 831 6.72 -8.57 1.21
N GLN A 832 5.87 -8.96 0.26
CA GLN A 832 6.27 -9.17 -1.14
C GLN A 832 6.51 -7.83 -1.85
N VAL A 833 7.71 -7.63 -2.40
CA VAL A 833 8.18 -6.37 -2.99
C VAL A 833 8.70 -6.56 -4.41
N VAL A 834 8.56 -5.55 -5.27
CA VAL A 834 9.09 -5.54 -6.63
C VAL A 834 10.60 -5.30 -6.62
N THR A 835 11.42 -6.30 -6.94
CA THR A 835 12.89 -6.18 -6.94
C THR A 835 13.49 -5.80 -8.29
N GLU A 836 12.87 -6.17 -9.42
CA GLU A 836 13.32 -5.74 -10.75
C GLU A 836 12.14 -5.48 -11.70
N VAL A 837 12.26 -4.46 -12.56
CA VAL A 837 11.30 -4.13 -13.62
C VAL A 837 12.07 -3.96 -14.94
N VAL A 838 11.89 -4.90 -15.87
CA VAL A 838 12.58 -4.90 -17.17
C VAL A 838 11.61 -4.51 -18.27
N THR A 839 11.74 -3.30 -18.81
CA THR A 839 10.94 -2.82 -19.94
C THR A 839 11.72 -2.92 -21.25
N ARG A 840 11.13 -3.57 -22.25
CA ARG A 840 11.74 -3.88 -23.55
C ARG A 840 10.93 -3.32 -24.71
N ASN A 841 11.62 -2.84 -25.75
CA ASN A 841 11.01 -2.47 -27.02
C ASN A 841 11.26 -3.57 -28.07
N GLN A 842 10.20 -4.29 -28.42
CA GLN A 842 10.25 -5.38 -29.39
C GLN A 842 10.15 -4.88 -30.85
N LEU A 843 9.89 -3.59 -31.08
CA LEU A 843 9.84 -2.96 -32.42
C LEU A 843 11.23 -2.53 -32.93
N HIS A 844 12.22 -3.42 -32.87
CA HIS A 844 13.56 -3.14 -33.39
C HIS A 844 13.64 -3.36 -34.91
N GLU A 845 14.47 -2.57 -35.59
CA GLU A 845 14.83 -2.84 -37.00
C GLU A 845 15.75 -4.07 -37.08
N PRO A 846 15.59 -4.95 -38.09
CA PRO A 846 16.44 -6.14 -38.23
C PRO A 846 17.93 -5.81 -38.32
N GLY A 847 18.69 -6.20 -37.29
CA GLY A 847 20.13 -5.95 -37.17
C GLY A 847 20.52 -4.96 -36.07
N TRP A 848 19.56 -4.28 -35.43
CA TRP A 848 19.80 -3.52 -34.19
C TRP A 848 19.52 -4.39 -32.94
N PRO A 849 20.17 -4.10 -31.80
CA PRO A 849 19.85 -4.76 -30.53
C PRO A 849 18.43 -4.39 -30.04
N GLU A 850 17.84 -5.26 -29.23
CA GLU A 850 16.59 -4.95 -28.49
C GLU A 850 16.87 -3.82 -27.48
N THR A 851 16.03 -2.78 -27.49
CA THR A 851 16.15 -1.67 -26.53
C THR A 851 15.61 -2.11 -25.17
N VAL A 852 16.38 -1.95 -24.09
CA VAL A 852 16.04 -2.41 -22.73
C VAL A 852 16.33 -1.34 -21.69
N LEU A 853 15.34 -1.08 -20.85
CA LEU A 853 15.48 -0.33 -19.60
C LEU A 853 15.17 -1.27 -18.43
N THR A 854 16.16 -1.55 -17.60
CA THR A 854 16.02 -2.32 -16.36
C THR A 854 16.02 -1.37 -15.18
N LYS A 855 15.06 -1.52 -14.27
CA LYS A 855 15.12 -0.92 -12.93
C LYS A 855 15.27 -2.01 -11.88
N ARG A 856 16.18 -1.85 -10.93
CA ARG A 856 16.29 -2.70 -9.73
C ARG A 856 16.02 -1.89 -8.48
N TYR A 857 15.48 -2.57 -7.47
CA TYR A 857 15.15 -1.98 -6.20
C TYR A 857 15.74 -2.82 -5.07
N LYS A 858 16.34 -2.14 -4.09
CA LYS A 858 16.61 -2.71 -2.76
C LYS A 858 15.82 -1.93 -1.72
N TYR A 859 15.34 -2.63 -0.71
CA TYR A 859 14.52 -2.06 0.37
C TYR A 859 15.22 -2.27 1.72
N ARG A 860 15.07 -1.30 2.63
CA ARG A 860 15.76 -1.26 3.92
C ARG A 860 14.87 -0.68 5.03
N ASN A 861 15.15 -1.08 6.26
CA ASN A 861 14.55 -0.54 7.49
C ASN A 861 13.02 -0.48 7.39
N CYS A 862 12.36 -1.63 7.27
CA CYS A 862 10.89 -1.64 7.27
C CYS A 862 10.34 -1.34 8.67
N TYR A 863 9.10 -0.86 8.78
CA TYR A 863 8.48 -0.59 10.08
C TYR A 863 6.99 -0.92 10.09
N TYR A 864 6.57 -1.67 11.12
CA TYR A 864 5.18 -1.91 11.49
C TYR A 864 4.86 -1.13 12.77
N ASP A 865 3.78 -0.35 12.76
CA ASP A 865 3.35 0.47 13.90
C ASP A 865 2.32 -0.29 14.75
N GLY A 866 2.81 -1.04 15.74
CA GLY A 866 2.01 -1.79 16.71
C GLY A 866 1.13 -0.97 17.66
N LYS A 867 0.90 0.33 17.39
CA LYS A 867 -0.11 1.14 18.10
C LYS A 867 -1.29 1.54 17.21
N GLU A 868 -1.16 1.42 15.90
CA GLU A 868 -2.23 1.65 14.92
C GLU A 868 -2.41 0.41 14.00
N HIS A 869 -1.65 -0.66 14.24
CA HIS A 869 -1.62 -1.94 13.50
C HIS A 869 -1.38 -1.75 11.99
N GLU A 870 -0.48 -0.82 11.63
CA GLU A 870 -0.30 -0.33 10.27
C GLU A 870 1.14 -0.52 9.76
N PHE A 871 1.30 -1.13 8.58
CA PHE A 871 2.59 -1.18 7.90
C PHE A 871 2.97 0.21 7.36
N ARG A 872 4.03 0.81 7.90
CA ARG A 872 4.47 2.18 7.57
C ARG A 872 5.32 2.26 6.30
N GLY A 873 5.75 1.12 5.75
CA GLY A 873 6.66 1.03 4.61
C GLY A 873 8.13 0.91 5.02
N PHE A 874 9.02 1.04 4.03
CA PHE A 874 10.47 1.00 4.15
C PHE A 874 11.05 2.40 4.37
N GLY A 875 12.04 2.52 5.26
CA GLY A 875 12.72 3.77 5.60
C GLY A 875 13.76 4.19 4.56
N GLN A 876 14.30 3.23 3.80
CA GLN A 876 15.21 3.48 2.67
C GLN A 876 14.90 2.55 1.49
N THR A 877 14.95 3.11 0.29
CA THR A 877 14.84 2.37 -0.98
C THR A 877 15.87 2.87 -1.98
N GLU A 878 16.69 1.96 -2.50
CA GLU A 878 17.64 2.22 -3.59
C GLU A 878 16.98 1.86 -4.93
N GLU A 879 17.11 2.71 -5.94
CA GLU A 879 16.76 2.42 -7.34
C GLU A 879 18.03 2.49 -8.21
N GLU A 880 18.40 1.37 -8.84
CA GLU A 880 19.30 1.35 -10.00
C GLU A 880 18.44 1.39 -11.28
N SER A 881 18.60 2.42 -12.12
CA SER A 881 18.04 2.49 -13.47
C SER A 881 19.15 2.25 -14.51
N VAL A 882 19.21 1.04 -15.08
CA VAL A 882 20.16 0.63 -16.13
C VAL A 882 19.51 0.80 -17.51
N GLY A 883 20.04 1.71 -18.32
CA GLY A 883 19.60 1.94 -19.70
C GLY A 883 20.71 1.77 -20.75
N ASP A 884 20.30 1.79 -22.01
CA ASP A 884 21.19 1.65 -23.17
C ASP A 884 21.34 2.98 -23.95
N HIS A 885 22.06 2.93 -25.08
CA HIS A 885 22.34 4.12 -25.93
C HIS A 885 21.13 4.68 -26.67
N GLN A 886 20.01 3.96 -26.72
CA GLN A 886 18.75 4.38 -27.34
C GLN A 886 17.72 4.81 -26.28
N VAL A 887 17.71 4.18 -25.10
CA VAL A 887 16.92 4.58 -23.91
C VAL A 887 17.86 4.78 -22.71
N PRO A 888 18.54 5.94 -22.63
CA PRO A 888 19.32 6.31 -21.45
C PRO A 888 18.39 6.63 -20.26
N PRO A 889 18.82 6.41 -19.00
CA PRO A 889 18.00 6.62 -17.80
C PRO A 889 17.77 8.11 -17.47
N ASN A 890 16.85 8.75 -18.19
CA ASN A 890 16.35 10.12 -17.94
C ASN A 890 17.41 11.25 -18.00
N SER A 891 18.26 11.23 -19.02
CA SER A 891 18.93 12.41 -19.63
C SER A 891 19.76 13.31 -18.70
N VAL A 892 21.04 12.96 -18.54
CA VAL A 892 22.17 13.91 -18.45
C VAL A 892 23.13 13.59 -19.62
N ASP A 893 24.14 14.42 -19.87
CA ASP A 893 24.85 14.57 -21.16
C ASP A 893 25.50 13.29 -21.77
N TYR A 894 25.61 13.31 -23.10
CA TYR A 894 26.15 12.21 -23.93
C TYR A 894 27.67 11.98 -23.72
N LEU A 895 28.04 10.79 -23.27
CA LEU A 895 29.37 10.21 -23.50
C LEU A 895 29.32 9.20 -24.65
N THR A 896 30.33 9.20 -25.53
CA THR A 896 30.20 8.72 -26.92
C THR A 896 30.76 7.32 -27.19
N ASN A 897 31.01 6.53 -26.13
CA ASN A 897 31.90 5.35 -26.19
C ASN A 897 31.22 3.97 -26.08
N GLY A 898 29.88 3.88 -26.05
CA GLY A 898 29.18 2.59 -26.06
C GLY A 898 29.05 1.88 -24.70
N GLU A 899 29.36 2.56 -23.60
CA GLU A 899 29.26 2.06 -22.22
C GLU A 899 27.82 2.12 -21.69
N THR A 900 27.41 1.15 -20.86
CA THR A 900 26.05 1.10 -20.27
C THR A 900 25.84 2.29 -19.33
N LEU A 901 24.69 2.97 -19.43
CA LEU A 901 24.36 4.08 -18.54
C LEU A 901 23.48 3.55 -17.39
N SER A 902 24.09 3.29 -16.23
CA SER A 902 23.38 3.13 -14.96
C SER A 902 23.23 4.48 -14.27
N LYS A 903 22.04 4.75 -13.72
CA LYS A 903 21.77 5.84 -12.79
C LYS A 903 21.36 5.24 -11.44
N PHE A 904 21.90 5.79 -10.36
CA PHE A 904 21.52 5.39 -9.00
C PHE A 904 20.70 6.49 -8.31
N ALA A 905 19.74 6.09 -7.50
CA ALA A 905 18.95 6.98 -6.65
C ALA A 905 18.66 6.32 -5.30
N THR A 906 18.83 7.06 -4.20
CA THR A 906 18.51 6.56 -2.84
C THR A 906 17.43 7.44 -2.23
N HIS A 907 16.31 6.83 -1.87
CA HIS A 907 15.12 7.48 -1.35
C HIS A 907 14.94 7.13 0.13
N TYR A 908 14.94 8.14 0.99
CA TYR A 908 14.72 8.01 2.43
C TYR A 908 13.32 8.48 2.81
N TYR A 909 12.66 7.75 3.71
CA TYR A 909 11.28 7.99 4.16
C TYR A 909 11.21 8.08 5.68
N TYR A 910 10.48 9.09 6.19
CA TYR A 910 10.08 9.13 7.59
C TYR A 910 8.87 8.21 7.77
N GLN A 911 8.88 7.33 8.78
CA GLN A 911 7.92 6.21 8.83
C GLN A 911 6.80 6.34 9.87
N GLY A 912 7.07 6.85 11.07
CA GLY A 912 6.08 6.83 12.18
C GLY A 912 6.70 6.84 13.56
N LYS A 913 7.90 6.26 13.67
CA LYS A 913 8.57 5.97 14.94
C LYS A 913 9.05 7.27 15.62
N GLY A 914 8.51 7.55 16.80
CA GLY A 914 9.18 8.42 17.77
C GLY A 914 10.33 7.65 18.43
N ASP A 915 11.35 8.39 18.86
CA ASP A 915 12.48 7.87 19.65
C ASP A 915 13.32 6.77 18.96
N VAL A 916 13.31 6.73 17.61
CA VAL A 916 14.40 6.17 16.80
C VAL A 916 14.88 7.27 15.87
N ASP A 917 16.18 7.48 15.83
CA ASP A 917 16.81 8.51 15.03
C ASP A 917 16.49 8.34 13.53
N VAL A 918 16.30 9.48 12.84
CA VAL A 918 16.45 9.55 11.39
C VAL A 918 17.80 8.89 11.05
N PRO A 919 17.90 7.95 10.07
CA PRO A 919 19.06 7.09 9.89
C PRO A 919 20.36 7.83 10.15
N GLY A 920 21.03 7.40 11.23
CA GLY A 920 21.99 8.21 11.98
C GLY A 920 23.00 8.88 11.06
N GLU A 921 23.34 10.13 11.38
CA GLU A 921 24.15 10.99 10.52
C GLU A 921 25.28 10.19 9.86
N LEU A 922 25.20 10.04 8.53
CA LEU A 922 26.33 9.54 7.75
C LEU A 922 27.52 10.41 8.16
N ASP A 923 28.59 9.77 8.63
CA ASP A 923 29.72 10.40 9.32
C ASP A 923 30.63 11.12 8.31
N VAL A 924 30.05 12.13 7.65
CA VAL A 924 30.66 13.11 6.76
C VAL A 924 30.58 14.47 7.45
N ASP A 925 31.73 15.10 7.68
CA ASP A 925 31.92 16.32 8.49
C ASP A 925 31.17 17.61 8.02
N ASP A 926 30.21 17.51 7.10
CA ASP A 926 29.51 18.63 6.45
C ASP A 926 27.99 18.64 6.78
N GLU A 927 27.55 19.61 7.61
CA GLU A 927 26.12 19.90 7.91
C GLU A 927 25.22 20.03 6.66
N ALA A 928 25.80 20.26 5.48
CA ALA A 928 25.10 20.26 4.19
C ALA A 928 24.39 18.93 3.88
N PHE A 929 24.75 17.84 4.55
CA PHE A 929 24.12 16.52 4.47
C PHE A 929 23.26 16.16 5.70
N ALA A 930 22.91 17.13 6.56
CA ALA A 930 21.94 16.94 7.64
C ALA A 930 20.49 16.74 7.11
N GLY A 931 19.62 16.17 7.93
CA GLY A 931 18.20 15.99 7.60
C GLY A 931 17.43 17.32 7.54
N MET A 932 16.29 17.36 6.85
CA MET A 932 15.32 18.43 7.10
C MET A 932 14.57 18.10 8.40
N GLU A 933 14.75 18.92 9.43
CA GLU A 933 13.99 18.83 10.68
C GLU A 933 12.48 18.96 10.41
N TYR A 934 11.68 18.04 10.95
CA TYR A 934 10.23 18.04 10.72
C TYR A 934 9.50 18.89 11.78
N MET A 935 9.02 20.07 11.38
CA MET A 935 8.29 20.95 12.30
C MET A 935 6.82 20.53 12.47
N THR A 936 6.41 20.27 13.72
CA THR A 936 5.00 20.08 14.10
C THR A 936 4.36 21.40 14.55
N GLU A 937 3.70 22.10 13.62
CA GLU A 937 2.90 23.27 14.01
C GLU A 937 1.70 22.89 14.88
N ASN A 938 1.27 23.81 15.75
CA ASN A 938 0.07 23.64 16.59
C ASN A 938 -0.88 24.83 16.39
N TRP A 939 -2.02 24.58 15.75
CA TRP A 939 -3.03 25.61 15.49
C TRP A 939 -3.90 25.88 16.72
N VAL A 940 -3.50 26.88 17.51
CA VAL A 940 -4.24 27.34 18.69
C VAL A 940 -5.26 28.40 18.30
N TYR A 941 -6.54 28.04 18.31
CA TYR A 941 -7.63 29.03 18.43
C TYR A 941 -7.72 29.50 19.89
N ASP A 942 -7.59 30.80 20.13
CA ASP A 942 -7.68 31.38 21.48
C ASP A 942 -9.14 31.53 21.94
N THR A 943 -9.72 30.40 22.37
CA THR A 943 -11.08 30.32 22.94
C THR A 943 -11.08 29.70 24.35
N GLY A 944 -9.96 29.86 25.08
CA GLY A 944 -9.84 29.55 26.51
C GLY A 944 -10.01 28.08 26.92
N SER A 945 -10.19 27.16 25.97
CA SER A 945 -10.73 25.81 26.22
C SER A 945 -9.97 24.76 25.41
N ALA A 946 -9.14 23.95 26.10
CA ALA A 946 -8.36 22.82 25.56
C ALA A 946 -7.46 23.10 24.34
N ARG A 947 -6.15 22.86 24.49
CA ARG A 947 -5.23 22.80 23.33
C ARG A 947 -5.67 21.66 22.40
N ARG A 948 -6.09 21.99 21.18
CA ARG A 948 -6.34 21.00 20.12
C ARG A 948 -5.01 20.71 19.43
N PHE A 949 -4.57 19.46 19.49
CA PHE A 949 -3.35 19.02 18.82
C PHE A 949 -3.61 18.77 17.34
N ILE A 950 -2.65 19.12 16.49
CA ILE A 950 -2.54 18.46 15.18
C ILE A 950 -2.06 17.02 15.43
N SER A 951 -2.51 16.08 14.59
CA SER A 951 -2.30 14.64 14.79
C SER A 951 -0.83 14.27 15.03
N LYS A 952 -0.58 13.43 16.04
CA LYS A 952 0.71 12.73 16.19
C LYS A 952 0.87 11.58 15.19
N SER A 953 -0.22 11.09 14.60
CA SER A 953 -0.19 10.13 13.49
C SER A 953 -0.02 10.89 12.18
N PHE A 954 1.00 10.56 11.40
CA PHE A 954 1.32 11.15 10.10
C PHE A 954 1.49 10.05 9.06
N THR A 955 1.19 10.34 7.79
CA THR A 955 1.62 9.47 6.68
C THR A 955 3.13 9.43 6.66
N SER A 956 3.70 8.28 6.34
CA SER A 956 5.12 8.19 6.04
C SER A 956 5.44 8.97 4.75
N TYR A 957 6.50 9.78 4.73
CA TYR A 957 6.83 10.67 3.59
C TYR A 957 8.32 10.74 3.28
N GLY A 958 8.66 11.06 2.03
CA GLY A 958 10.06 11.14 1.59
C GLY A 958 10.79 12.36 2.20
N ILE A 959 11.87 12.10 2.95
CA ILE A 959 12.73 13.13 3.57
C ILE A 959 13.76 13.64 2.54
N ARG A 960 14.40 12.70 1.84
CA ARG A 960 15.62 12.93 1.04
C ARG A 960 15.66 12.00 -0.15
N TRP A 961 15.97 12.54 -1.33
CA TRP A 961 16.32 11.76 -2.52
C TRP A 961 17.74 12.16 -2.96
N LEU A 962 18.66 11.20 -2.99
CA LEU A 962 20.01 11.34 -3.55
C LEU A 962 20.03 10.79 -4.97
N PHE A 963 20.91 11.31 -5.82
CA PHE A 963 21.11 10.85 -7.19
C PHE A 963 22.60 10.88 -7.55
N ASP A 964 23.11 9.80 -8.15
CA ASP A 964 24.46 9.76 -8.73
C ASP A 964 24.42 9.28 -10.18
N ASP A 965 25.41 9.75 -10.95
CA ASP A 965 25.61 9.55 -12.38
C ASP A 965 26.97 8.87 -12.70
N ASN A 966 27.88 8.67 -11.72
CA ASN A 966 29.24 8.13 -11.94
C ASN A 966 29.43 6.71 -11.35
N ALA A 967 29.37 5.68 -12.19
CA ALA A 967 29.56 4.29 -11.75
C ALA A 967 31.05 3.83 -11.83
N LEU A 968 31.81 4.04 -10.75
CA LEU A 968 33.07 3.33 -10.50
C LEU A 968 33.20 2.96 -9.02
N ALA A 969 33.14 1.65 -8.73
CA ALA A 969 33.52 0.97 -7.48
C ALA A 969 33.49 1.81 -6.18
N MET A 970 32.30 1.96 -5.59
CA MET A 970 32.12 2.60 -4.28
C MET A 970 32.46 1.62 -3.14
N ASP A 971 33.75 1.35 -2.91
CA ASP A 971 34.20 0.85 -1.61
C ASP A 971 34.08 1.99 -0.57
N SER A 972 33.76 1.66 0.68
CA SER A 972 33.23 2.62 1.67
C SER A 972 34.19 3.72 2.15
N GLU A 973 35.48 3.69 1.80
CA GLU A 973 36.46 4.72 2.19
C GLU A 973 36.51 5.94 1.24
N ASP A 974 36.10 5.82 -0.03
CA ASP A 974 36.33 6.89 -1.04
C ASP A 974 35.25 8.00 -1.07
N LEU A 975 34.19 7.88 -0.24
CA LEU A 975 33.11 8.87 -0.08
C LEU A 975 33.60 10.30 0.17
N LEU A 976 34.74 10.45 0.85
CA LEU A 976 35.27 11.74 1.29
C LEU A 976 36.02 12.52 0.21
N HIS A 977 36.46 11.90 -0.90
CA HIS A 977 37.54 12.51 -1.71
C HIS A 977 37.14 13.16 -3.05
N ASP A 978 36.08 12.71 -3.74
CA ASP A 978 35.67 13.27 -5.07
C ASP A 978 34.40 14.15 -5.04
N ALA A 979 33.74 14.26 -3.88
CA ALA A 979 32.56 15.13 -3.70
C ALA A 979 32.83 16.62 -3.94
N PHE A 980 34.09 17.06 -3.81
CA PHE A 980 34.51 18.47 -3.76
C PHE A 980 34.27 19.32 -5.02
N HIS A 981 33.76 18.77 -6.13
CA HIS A 981 33.73 19.46 -7.44
C HIS A 981 32.36 19.54 -8.15
N ARG A 982 31.23 19.09 -7.55
CA ARG A 982 29.88 19.28 -8.13
C ARG A 982 29.20 20.57 -7.61
N GLU A 983 28.80 21.47 -8.52
CA GLU A 983 28.12 22.74 -8.18
C GLU A 983 26.62 22.51 -7.88
N VAL A 984 26.30 22.07 -6.65
CA VAL A 984 24.91 21.87 -6.20
C VAL A 984 24.18 23.22 -6.09
N ARG A 985 23.03 23.36 -6.78
CA ARG A 985 22.23 24.59 -6.83
C ARG A 985 20.89 24.44 -6.12
N PHE A 986 20.87 24.78 -4.83
CA PHE A 986 19.63 24.86 -4.05
C PHE A 986 18.73 26.01 -4.53
N VAL A 987 17.41 25.78 -4.53
CA VAL A 987 16.39 26.80 -4.80
C VAL A 987 15.43 26.82 -3.63
N TYR A 988 15.77 27.59 -2.60
CA TYR A 988 14.95 27.76 -1.41
C TYR A 988 13.61 28.44 -1.74
N PRO A 989 12.50 28.05 -1.08
CA PRO A 989 11.24 28.78 -1.17
C PRO A 989 11.40 30.19 -0.58
N ARG A 990 10.71 31.18 -1.17
CA ARG A 990 10.45 32.45 -0.50
C ARG A 990 9.20 32.29 0.36
N GLU A 991 9.36 32.32 1.67
CA GLU A 991 8.23 32.40 2.59
C GLU A 991 7.83 33.87 2.83
N SER A 992 6.53 34.11 2.92
CA SER A 992 5.95 35.41 3.24
C SER A 992 4.87 35.23 4.31
N HIS A 993 5.22 35.52 5.56
CA HIS A 993 4.35 35.33 6.71
C HIS A 993 3.43 36.55 6.89
N SER A 994 2.15 36.31 7.16
CA SER A 994 1.12 37.36 7.20
C SER A 994 0.24 37.20 8.43
N PHE A 995 0.37 38.11 9.40
CA PHE A 995 -0.37 38.03 10.67
C PHE A 995 -1.44 39.13 10.73
N ALA A 996 -2.70 38.72 10.78
CA ALA A 996 -3.85 39.63 10.86
C ALA A 996 -4.35 39.72 12.32
N TYR A 997 -4.16 40.88 12.96
CA TYR A 997 -4.67 41.14 14.30
C TYR A 997 -6.02 41.86 14.24
N ASN A 998 -7.10 41.19 14.64
CA ASN A 998 -8.42 41.82 14.77
C ASN A 998 -8.56 42.44 16.17
N THR A 999 -8.21 43.72 16.33
CA THR A 999 -8.33 44.47 17.60
C THR A 999 -9.78 44.92 17.86
N GLY A 1000 -10.73 43.98 17.82
CA GLY A 1000 -12.12 44.23 18.15
C GLY A 1000 -12.27 44.68 19.61
N TYR A 1001 -13.02 45.77 19.81
CA TYR A 1001 -13.26 46.49 21.07
C TYR A 1001 -12.13 47.37 21.63
N GLY A 1002 -12.36 48.68 21.54
CA GLY A 1002 -11.75 49.68 22.42
C GLY A 1002 -10.61 50.47 21.80
N SER A 1003 -10.70 51.80 21.93
CA SER A 1003 -9.60 52.71 21.59
C SER A 1003 -8.53 52.68 22.69
N GLY A 1004 -7.53 51.81 22.53
CA GLY A 1004 -6.39 51.69 23.45
C GLY A 1004 -5.14 51.15 22.76
N THR A 1005 -3.97 51.63 23.19
CA THR A 1005 -2.69 51.26 22.59
C THR A 1005 -2.29 49.84 23.01
N TYR A 1006 -2.45 48.87 22.11
CA TYR A 1006 -1.91 47.52 22.29
C TYR A 1006 -0.50 47.43 21.72
N SER A 1007 0.40 46.81 22.49
CA SER A 1007 1.78 46.53 22.07
C SER A 1007 2.00 45.02 22.09
N PRO A 1008 1.81 44.30 20.97
CA PRO A 1008 2.12 42.87 20.93
C PRO A 1008 3.61 42.64 21.24
N SER A 1009 3.88 41.70 22.15
CA SER A 1009 5.22 41.21 22.46
C SER A 1009 5.56 40.03 21.56
N ILE A 1010 6.70 40.08 20.88
CA ILE A 1010 7.20 38.95 20.08
C ILE A 1010 7.55 37.78 21.04
N PRO A 1011 7.27 36.52 20.67
CA PRO A 1011 7.58 35.36 21.52
C PRO A 1011 9.05 35.28 21.96
N LYS A 1012 9.24 34.67 23.13
CA LYS A 1012 10.51 34.55 23.84
C LYS A 1012 11.47 33.59 23.12
N PHE A 1013 12.64 34.09 22.72
CA PHE A 1013 13.80 33.23 22.44
C PHE A 1013 14.41 32.70 23.75
N ILE A 1014 14.83 31.44 23.75
CA ILE A 1014 15.62 30.81 24.81
C ILE A 1014 16.89 30.28 24.14
N THR A 1015 18.03 30.54 24.78
CA THR A 1015 19.34 29.99 24.40
C THR A 1015 20.01 29.53 25.68
N GLU A 1016 20.57 28.33 25.67
CA GLU A 1016 21.45 27.88 26.74
C GLU A 1016 22.86 28.45 26.54
N ASP A 1017 23.58 28.63 27.65
CA ASP A 1017 25.00 28.93 27.67
C ASP A 1017 25.72 27.73 28.30
N THR A 1018 27.01 27.62 28.00
CA THR A 1018 27.98 26.54 28.25
C THR A 1018 28.27 26.21 29.74
N GLY A 1019 27.33 26.50 30.63
CA GLY A 1019 27.43 26.29 32.08
C GLY A 1019 26.06 26.17 32.78
N GLU A 1020 25.10 25.47 32.17
CA GLU A 1020 23.80 25.07 32.74
C GLU A 1020 22.98 26.19 33.43
N ASN A 1021 23.02 27.42 32.89
CA ASN A 1021 22.27 28.56 33.46
C ASN A 1021 21.43 29.29 32.40
N LEU A 1022 20.11 29.16 32.49
CA LEU A 1022 19.13 29.79 31.59
C LEU A 1022 19.01 31.31 31.84
N ILE A 1023 19.75 32.12 31.07
CA ILE A 1023 19.64 33.59 31.12
C ILE A 1023 18.48 34.07 30.24
N SER A 1024 17.38 34.53 30.85
CA SER A 1024 16.25 35.11 30.10
C SER A 1024 16.48 36.59 29.75
N SER A 1025 16.61 36.90 28.45
CA SER A 1025 16.53 38.27 27.94
C SER A 1025 15.08 38.81 27.97
N PRO A 1026 14.82 40.10 28.25
CA PRO A 1026 13.47 40.64 28.38
C PRO A 1026 12.73 40.80 27.03
N MET A 1027 11.40 40.70 27.07
CA MET A 1027 10.54 40.92 25.89
C MET A 1027 10.66 42.34 25.33
N ILE A 1028 10.78 42.44 24.00
CA ILE A 1028 10.57 43.69 23.26
C ILE A 1028 9.10 43.76 22.86
N ALA A 1029 8.39 44.78 23.35
CA ALA A 1029 7.04 45.10 22.93
C ALA A 1029 7.09 46.23 21.88
N VAL A 1030 6.47 46.01 20.72
CA VAL A 1030 6.40 47.01 19.65
C VAL A 1030 5.03 47.69 19.71
N PRO A 1031 4.94 49.00 19.99
CA PRO A 1031 3.65 49.69 20.07
C PRO A 1031 3.09 49.95 18.67
N LEU A 1032 2.01 49.24 18.31
CA LEU A 1032 1.22 49.53 17.12
C LEU A 1032 0.15 50.59 17.46
N ASN A 1033 -0.12 51.48 16.50
CA ASN A 1033 -0.87 52.71 16.77
C ASN A 1033 -1.75 53.13 15.58
N THR A 1034 -2.58 52.21 15.08
CA THR A 1034 -3.57 52.46 14.02
C THR A 1034 -4.99 52.16 14.50
N SER A 1035 -5.99 52.60 13.72
CA SER A 1035 -7.41 52.35 13.96
C SER A 1035 -8.05 51.79 12.70
N SER A 1036 -8.90 50.76 12.88
CA SER A 1036 -9.32 49.80 11.85
C SER A 1036 -8.22 48.79 11.45
N THR A 1037 -8.61 47.73 10.74
CA THR A 1037 -7.87 46.47 10.62
C THR A 1037 -6.76 46.53 9.56
N ASP A 1038 -5.51 46.66 10.00
CA ASP A 1038 -4.32 46.48 9.19
C ASP A 1038 -3.71 45.08 9.40
N VAL A 1039 -3.14 44.48 8.34
CA VAL A 1039 -2.40 43.20 8.41
C VAL A 1039 -0.91 43.49 8.46
N VAL A 1040 -0.18 42.87 9.39
CA VAL A 1040 1.27 42.97 9.45
C VAL A 1040 1.89 41.86 8.60
N HIS A 1041 2.59 42.23 7.54
CA HIS A 1041 3.40 41.29 6.77
C HIS A 1041 4.83 41.29 7.28
N PHE A 1042 5.39 40.09 7.46
CA PHE A 1042 6.80 39.88 7.79
C PHE A 1042 7.48 39.04 6.71
N LEU A 1043 8.64 39.52 6.25
CA LEU A 1043 9.48 38.85 5.27
C LEU A 1043 10.83 38.55 5.92
N ASN A 1044 11.20 37.27 5.97
CA ASN A 1044 12.52 36.83 6.42
C ASN A 1044 13.39 36.47 5.20
N GLU A 1045 14.55 37.10 5.07
CA GLU A 1045 15.60 36.74 4.11
C GLU A 1045 16.84 36.28 4.89
N SER A 1046 17.18 35.00 4.80
CA SER A 1046 18.45 34.46 5.33
C SER A 1046 19.47 34.36 4.21
N ARG A 1047 20.70 34.80 4.46
CA ARG A 1047 21.86 34.55 3.59
C ARG A 1047 22.82 33.61 4.31
N VAL A 1048 22.81 32.37 3.86
CA VAL A 1048 23.81 31.36 4.21
C VAL A 1048 25.06 31.51 3.34
N ASP A 1049 26.13 30.80 3.67
CA ASP A 1049 27.21 30.56 2.72
C ASP A 1049 27.22 29.13 2.17
N ASN A 1050 28.27 28.80 1.41
CA ASN A 1050 28.41 27.51 0.73
C ASN A 1050 28.44 26.29 1.68
N TYR A 1051 28.53 26.51 3.00
CA TYR A 1051 28.58 25.48 4.04
C TYR A 1051 27.35 25.57 4.97
N GLY A 1052 26.21 26.08 4.51
CA GLY A 1052 24.94 26.15 5.28
C GLY A 1052 24.88 27.25 6.37
N HIS A 1053 26.03 27.65 6.92
CA HIS A 1053 26.20 28.67 7.94
C HIS A 1053 25.46 29.99 7.63
N THR A 1054 24.50 30.38 8.48
CA THR A 1054 23.76 31.65 8.34
C THR A 1054 24.65 32.84 8.70
N LYS A 1055 25.03 33.64 7.69
CA LYS A 1055 25.85 34.87 7.84
C LYS A 1055 25.03 36.11 8.15
N GLU A 1056 23.83 36.18 7.61
CA GLU A 1056 22.94 37.34 7.70
C GLU A 1056 21.50 36.86 7.74
N LYS A 1057 20.71 37.36 8.69
CA LYS A 1057 19.26 37.09 8.76
C LYS A 1057 18.52 38.41 8.89
N ILE A 1058 17.80 38.76 7.83
CA ILE A 1058 17.10 40.03 7.67
C ILE A 1058 15.61 39.77 7.87
N THR A 1059 15.01 40.43 8.86
CA THR A 1059 13.55 40.48 9.04
C THR A 1059 13.06 41.86 8.69
N HIS A 1060 12.20 41.94 7.67
CA HIS A 1060 11.43 43.13 7.34
C HIS A 1060 10.02 42.99 7.91
N GLY A 1061 9.51 44.02 8.58
CA GLY A 1061 8.11 44.13 9.01
C GLY A 1061 7.49 45.45 8.55
N GLN A 1062 6.25 45.40 8.07
CA GLN A 1062 5.53 46.59 7.59
C GLN A 1062 4.13 46.72 8.19
N VAL A 1063 3.93 47.81 8.95
CA VAL A 1063 2.71 48.62 8.98
C VAL A 1063 3.15 50.09 9.04
N GLY A 1064 2.69 50.91 8.09
CA GLY A 1064 3.00 52.34 8.02
C GLY A 1064 4.40 52.70 7.47
N ALA A 1065 5.46 52.06 7.97
CA ALA A 1065 6.83 52.21 7.48
C ALA A 1065 7.66 50.94 7.74
N ASP A 1066 8.66 50.69 6.89
CA ASP A 1066 9.44 49.45 6.92
C ASP A 1066 10.48 49.47 8.05
N ILE A 1067 10.35 48.53 8.99
CA ILE A 1067 11.36 48.27 10.01
C ILE A 1067 12.18 47.07 9.54
N THR A 1068 13.47 47.28 9.28
CA THR A 1068 14.39 46.20 8.96
C THR A 1068 15.28 45.92 10.17
N ILE A 1069 15.24 44.69 10.66
CA ILE A 1069 16.12 44.18 11.71
C ILE A 1069 17.03 43.14 11.04
N THR A 1070 18.35 43.34 11.13
CA THR A 1070 19.33 42.41 10.56
C THR A 1070 20.23 41.88 11.67
N ALA A 1071 20.27 40.56 11.81
CA ALA A 1071 21.26 39.86 12.60
C ALA A 1071 22.42 39.44 11.68
N HIS A 1072 23.66 39.64 12.13
CA HIS A 1072 24.88 39.24 11.44
C HIS A 1072 25.69 38.27 12.31
N SER A 1073 26.41 37.37 11.65
CA SER A 1073 27.42 36.52 12.27
C SER A 1073 28.76 36.64 11.51
N THR A 1074 29.88 36.44 12.21
CA THR A 1074 31.19 36.32 11.56
C THR A 1074 31.98 35.13 12.08
N TYR A 1075 32.71 34.50 11.14
CA TYR A 1075 33.43 33.25 11.32
C TYR A 1075 34.92 33.48 11.09
N ALA A 1076 35.77 33.03 12.01
CA ALA A 1076 37.21 33.06 11.84
C ALA A 1076 37.68 31.86 10.98
N LYS A 1077 38.07 32.12 9.72
CA LYS A 1077 38.73 31.09 8.91
C LYS A 1077 40.18 30.90 9.34
N ASN A 1078 40.47 29.83 10.06
CA ASN A 1078 41.84 29.36 10.30
C ASN A 1078 41.91 27.83 10.24
N ALA A 1079 42.65 27.27 9.29
CA ALA A 1079 42.50 25.87 8.85
C ALA A 1079 43.51 24.90 9.49
N ALA A 1080 43.70 24.99 10.81
CA ALA A 1080 44.80 24.28 11.50
C ALA A 1080 44.53 23.87 12.96
N ALA A 1081 43.30 23.97 13.45
CA ALA A 1081 42.86 23.46 14.75
C ALA A 1081 41.42 22.92 14.63
N TRP A 1082 41.09 21.91 15.42
CA TRP A 1082 39.79 21.23 15.38
C TRP A 1082 38.75 21.95 16.27
N ILE A 1083 37.48 21.86 15.86
CA ILE A 1083 36.23 22.07 16.65
C ILE A 1083 35.81 23.54 16.98
N HIS A 1084 34.60 23.87 16.48
CA HIS A 1084 33.61 24.92 16.82
C HIS A 1084 33.96 26.43 16.95
N GLY A 1085 33.00 27.26 16.53
CA GLY A 1085 32.78 28.61 17.10
C GLY A 1085 32.33 29.71 16.13
N VAL A 1086 31.12 30.27 16.32
CA VAL A 1086 30.76 31.59 15.77
C VAL A 1086 31.41 32.66 16.65
N CYS A 1087 32.28 33.50 16.09
CA CYS A 1087 33.17 34.35 16.90
C CYS A 1087 32.49 35.62 17.41
N GLU A 1088 31.63 36.22 16.59
CA GLU A 1088 30.83 37.40 16.94
C GLU A 1088 29.44 37.30 16.29
N THR A 1089 28.40 37.63 17.05
CA THR A 1089 27.04 37.87 16.55
C THR A 1089 26.52 39.20 17.06
N TRP A 1090 25.81 39.95 16.21
CA TRP A 1090 25.19 41.23 16.60
C TRP A 1090 23.94 41.54 15.77
N THR A 1091 23.04 42.35 16.34
CA THR A 1091 21.80 42.77 15.67
C THR A 1091 21.73 44.30 15.51
N THR A 1092 21.42 44.75 14.30
CA THR A 1092 21.22 46.15 13.91
C THR A 1092 19.80 46.41 13.41
N SER A 1093 19.26 47.60 13.67
CA SER A 1093 17.92 48.00 13.21
C SER A 1093 17.93 49.36 12.48
N SER A 1094 17.19 49.43 11.37
CA SER A 1094 17.21 50.56 10.42
C SER A 1094 16.50 51.84 10.89
N ILE A 1095 16.07 51.92 12.15
CA ILE A 1095 15.47 53.12 12.74
C ILE A 1095 16.53 54.04 13.36
N THR A 1096 17.68 53.49 13.77
CA THR A 1096 18.68 54.24 14.58
C THR A 1096 20.14 54.10 14.13
N ASP A 1097 20.49 53.17 13.23
CA ASP A 1097 21.88 52.94 12.75
C ASP A 1097 22.93 52.77 13.87
N GLU A 1098 22.51 52.29 15.04
CA GLU A 1098 23.37 51.97 16.18
C GLU A 1098 23.24 50.49 16.58
N THR A 1099 24.36 49.79 16.73
CA THR A 1099 24.43 48.37 17.13
C THR A 1099 24.03 48.21 18.61
N LYS A 1100 22.75 47.96 18.88
CA LYS A 1100 22.17 48.07 20.24
C LYS A 1100 21.29 46.91 20.72
N PHE A 1101 21.40 45.72 20.12
CA PHE A 1101 20.92 44.48 20.75
C PHE A 1101 21.97 43.36 20.64
N ASN A 1102 22.26 42.72 21.78
CA ASN A 1102 23.20 41.60 21.99
C ASN A 1102 24.39 41.51 21.02
N HIS A 1103 25.44 42.27 21.28
CA HIS A 1103 26.77 41.97 20.75
C HIS A 1103 27.50 41.04 21.73
N THR A 1104 27.41 39.74 21.50
CA THR A 1104 28.10 38.72 22.34
C THR A 1104 29.41 38.34 21.68
N ARG A 1105 30.50 38.33 22.46
CA ARG A 1105 31.84 37.93 22.02
C ARG A 1105 32.26 36.66 22.77
N SER A 1106 32.22 35.53 22.08
CA SER A 1106 32.64 34.26 22.67
C SER A 1106 34.16 34.09 22.49
N TYR A 1107 34.87 33.88 23.60
CA TYR A 1107 36.27 33.47 23.60
C TYR A 1107 36.35 32.07 24.23
N TYR A 1108 36.99 31.13 23.54
CA TYR A 1108 37.41 29.85 24.13
C TYR A 1108 38.90 29.93 24.51
N ASP A 1109 39.24 29.29 25.62
CA ASP A 1109 40.60 29.08 26.14
C ASP A 1109 40.64 27.65 26.70
N GLY A 1110 41.42 26.77 26.05
CA GLY A 1110 41.36 25.31 26.21
C GLY A 1110 41.61 24.59 24.90
#